data_AF-A0A518BXL0-F1
#
_entry.id   AF-A0A518BXL0-F1
#
_cell.length_a   1.000
_cell.length_b   1.000
_cell.length_c   1.000
_cell.angle_alpha   90.00
_cell.angle_beta   90.00
_cell.angle_gamma   90.00
#
_symmetry.space_group_name_H-M   'P 1'
#
loop_
_entity.id
_entity.type
_entity.pdbx_description
1 polymer ?
#
loop_
_entity_poly.entity_id
_entity_poly.type
_entity_poly.pdbx_seq_one_letter_code
_entity_poly.pdbx_strand_id
1 'polypeptide(L)'
;MANRHHHQTVRGLEPLEPRLMLAADAPIPDFHVPEPVYEVAFEAGVQHNASTQVHAAHDGMGHTLMALLPDAATNTVAVRSGLWSDPDTWGGALPQSDDVVVIPGGIDIVYDMVSDTSYRGVRVDHGARFEFHTEINTRLVVDTFVAMPGSAFSMGSEDRPIQPDVRAELLIDPSRGAITDPQLIGRGLLTHGNTTIVGSDKIDFLPLALHPSAGDQTLVLDGRPDGWRVGDILVLTGTTTDPDGSNDDNSRFHDEVLRVTSITERANQTLVTFHNLTQEADGKLDSLLWDHHPPEGFDDWDLTVYAANMTRNVLIQTLDADQTLTQQRGHTMFMHSAQVVIRNASFYDLGRSDKNRLVDEPVVNVDGTPGNGTNQRGRYALHLHRLGAGDLATTPAVVAGNAVWGSPGWGIVHHDSHANLSDNVVFDVVGSAIVAEDGNEIGTWSNNLTIKTTGDDRPELDFDLSPRVPLFDFGFNGEGFWLQGAGQILMDGNIAASSASAGIMLFSNVDAMRSVKIPAAVLEHPEITQGDAAVDAFNVPARGIFDSTVLNAEFGLITWGHMRNQDGELGFTFGLETPAHRLRTTIEDFAFWAIRGDGIFTQYTSQTDFRNGLILGDLDDPVAYRTGINGEGRGRGVGSNTASKNLTYDNLHIEGFEIGLRLLAEGMASADEQHDPSPARNAASRLLNSTIRNVDVPLQIFGAFHNTTSIDPHYFVIDNTAFEARSPHSVPAYAHFESTLLATNAFELDASDSYHVDTRAIDSIGIASYGWDFDADGVNDAFGRKVRHTFDSAGPKPVTLTIVDTAGRSTSVTRTLDARPAALVNPLGDGTFDDAEDIFTGYDWRRPTSADEGLGWVNYGWTVDDGVATRLPGSNEINHALNQVVRDQNITRGVKTLSFEAGMIEQAGEDAQLRAVVYGVNAPEFVLPHYSDGPPVPIFGLEGEVDRLLDSGDLLNGTTPTTAFELEIDFGQGYEFIVVVFESLHVSTAQGDQLWLDNIRIEDSAPVPSAPFITSRELPAIAMGTPIDIQLEAHGGNGDRVWAAATNLLPEGLTLTSDGRLTGTATEAGSFTLYANVRDDDRQFSSVQIPFRIIEPPVGSEAGLAYEVYVNHTQHTVQGLTESELLLSGTTTELSTGLFPPGVAGQVGIRWHGYLWIDTPGLYAFTSTSDDGSQLRIGDNLVVDNDGVHGVKTVTGTINLDAGFYPFELLYFDWGGGQQLHVTMSGPGGVQGAIAGLRMSHT
;
A
#
# COMPACT_ATOMS: atom_id res chain seq x y z
N MET A 1 17.33 -39.16 24.67
CA MET A 1 17.25 -40.56 25.13
C MET A 1 15.78 -40.96 25.29
N ALA A 2 15.34 -41.95 24.51
CA ALA A 2 14.22 -42.89 24.70
C ALA A 2 12.79 -42.40 25.05
N ASN A 3 11.96 -42.42 24.01
CA ASN A 3 10.61 -43.00 23.90
C ASN A 3 9.57 -42.78 25.01
N ARG A 4 8.44 -42.15 24.62
CA ARG A 4 7.12 -42.76 24.77
C ARG A 4 6.09 -42.23 23.76
N HIS A 5 5.77 -43.08 22.78
CA HIS A 5 4.57 -43.02 21.93
C HIS A 5 3.29 -43.14 22.75
N HIS A 6 2.23 -42.40 22.37
CA HIS A 6 0.86 -42.90 22.42
C HIS A 6 -0.03 -42.27 21.33
N HIS A 7 -0.58 -43.17 20.50
CA HIS A 7 -1.67 -42.96 19.55
C HIS A 7 -2.97 -42.49 20.25
N GLN A 8 -3.65 -41.50 19.67
CA GLN A 8 -5.11 -41.33 19.69
C GLN A 8 -5.51 -40.74 18.32
N THR A 9 -5.91 -41.56 17.33
CA THR A 9 -7.30 -41.70 16.87
C THR A 9 -8.12 -40.40 16.87
N VAL A 10 -8.16 -39.74 15.71
CA VAL A 10 -9.07 -38.62 15.42
C VAL A 10 -10.50 -39.15 15.30
N ARG A 11 -11.39 -38.62 16.16
CA ARG A 11 -12.87 -38.74 16.09
C ARG A 11 -13.32 -37.95 14.84
N GLY A 12 -14.13 -38.49 13.95
CA GLY A 12 -15.56 -38.63 14.16
C GLY A 12 -16.29 -37.31 13.85
N LEU A 13 -16.33 -36.91 12.58
CA LEU A 13 -17.22 -35.86 12.09
C LEU A 13 -18.58 -36.50 11.77
N GLU A 14 -19.58 -36.24 12.62
CA GLU A 14 -20.97 -36.51 12.28
C GLU A 14 -21.53 -35.39 11.37
N PRO A 15 -22.34 -35.72 10.35
CA PRO A 15 -22.93 -34.74 9.46
C PRO A 15 -24.09 -33.98 10.13
N LEU A 16 -24.09 -32.66 9.95
CA LEU A 16 -25.20 -31.77 10.33
C LEU A 16 -26.44 -32.09 9.48
N GLU A 17 -27.47 -32.69 10.08
CA GLU A 17 -28.79 -32.76 9.48
C GLU A 17 -29.54 -31.41 9.60
N PRO A 18 -30.20 -30.92 8.53
CA PRO A 18 -31.09 -29.77 8.61
C PRO A 18 -32.48 -30.20 9.12
N ARG A 19 -32.86 -29.66 10.28
CA ARG A 19 -34.26 -29.66 10.76
C ARG A 19 -35.01 -28.49 10.14
N LEU A 20 -35.99 -28.77 9.28
CA LEU A 20 -37.14 -27.89 9.06
C LEU A 20 -38.40 -28.75 8.96
N MET A 21 -39.30 -28.55 9.93
CA MET A 21 -40.62 -29.15 10.02
C MET A 21 -41.62 -28.06 9.61
N LEU A 22 -42.47 -28.31 8.60
CA LEU A 22 -43.90 -27.98 8.60
C LEU A 22 -44.62 -28.63 7.40
N ALA A 23 -45.77 -29.24 7.71
CA ALA A 23 -46.67 -30.08 6.90
C ALA A 23 -47.53 -29.23 5.91
N ALA A 24 -48.37 -29.73 4.99
CA ALA A 24 -49.08 -31.01 4.82
C ALA A 24 -49.68 -31.15 3.39
N ASP A 25 -49.88 -32.40 2.96
CA ASP A 25 -50.97 -33.01 2.16
C ASP A 25 -51.75 -32.23 1.06
N ALA A 26 -51.72 -32.76 -0.19
CA ALA A 26 -52.85 -33.16 -1.06
C ALA A 26 -52.40 -33.40 -2.54
N PRO A 27 -53.13 -34.19 -3.37
CA PRO A 27 -52.52 -35.21 -4.22
C PRO A 27 -52.39 -34.88 -5.72
N ILE A 28 -51.48 -35.63 -6.36
CA ILE A 28 -51.21 -35.74 -7.80
C ILE A 28 -52.47 -36.08 -8.61
N PRO A 29 -52.60 -35.54 -9.84
CA PRO A 29 -53.12 -36.32 -10.94
C PRO A 29 -52.17 -36.36 -12.14
N ASP A 30 -51.97 -37.59 -12.65
CA ASP A 30 -51.36 -37.96 -13.94
C ASP A 30 -51.78 -37.05 -15.09
N PHE A 31 -50.84 -36.60 -15.93
CA PHE A 31 -51.09 -36.43 -17.36
C PHE A 31 -49.81 -36.64 -18.20
N HIS A 32 -49.80 -37.77 -18.90
CA HIS A 32 -49.28 -38.05 -20.24
C HIS A 32 -48.14 -37.17 -20.80
N VAL A 33 -46.96 -37.78 -20.95
CA VAL A 33 -45.87 -37.31 -21.80
C VAL A 33 -46.15 -37.72 -23.25
N PRO A 34 -46.09 -36.78 -24.20
CA PRO A 34 -45.51 -37.06 -25.50
C PRO A 34 -44.30 -36.16 -25.74
N GLU A 35 -43.26 -36.77 -26.32
CA GLU A 35 -41.94 -36.22 -26.61
C GLU A 35 -41.96 -34.85 -27.32
N PRO A 36 -41.02 -33.94 -27.01
CA PRO A 36 -40.81 -32.76 -27.84
C PRO A 36 -39.89 -33.09 -29.02
N VAL A 37 -40.44 -32.95 -30.21
CA VAL A 37 -39.71 -32.75 -31.46
C VAL A 37 -39.00 -31.40 -31.36
N TYR A 38 -37.67 -31.42 -31.44
CA TYR A 38 -36.87 -30.20 -31.61
C TYR A 38 -37.05 -29.68 -33.03
N GLU A 39 -37.59 -28.47 -33.17
CA GLU A 39 -37.40 -27.65 -34.37
C GLU A 39 -37.05 -26.22 -33.96
N VAL A 40 -36.02 -25.72 -34.65
CA VAL A 40 -35.29 -24.46 -34.45
C VAL A 40 -36.14 -23.25 -34.85
N ALA A 41 -36.10 -22.18 -34.06
CA ALA A 41 -36.34 -20.83 -34.54
C ALA A 41 -35.63 -19.78 -33.64
N PHE A 42 -34.54 -19.22 -34.18
CA PHE A 42 -33.94 -17.96 -33.76
C PHE A 42 -34.89 -16.79 -34.09
N GLU A 43 -35.18 -15.90 -33.13
CA GLU A 43 -34.71 -14.50 -33.12
C GLU A 43 -35.43 -13.60 -32.09
N ALA A 44 -34.60 -12.70 -31.53
CA ALA A 44 -34.87 -11.35 -31.01
C ALA A 44 -35.34 -11.13 -29.56
N GLY A 45 -34.46 -10.51 -28.77
CA GLY A 45 -34.80 -9.21 -28.17
C GLY A 45 -34.45 -8.96 -26.69
N VAL A 46 -33.16 -8.76 -26.36
CA VAL A 46 -32.71 -7.78 -25.34
C VAL A 46 -31.33 -7.27 -25.77
N GLN A 47 -31.19 -5.96 -25.96
CA GLN A 47 -29.90 -5.31 -26.19
C GLN A 47 -29.15 -5.24 -24.84
N HIS A 48 -28.13 -6.08 -24.66
CA HIS A 48 -27.07 -5.88 -23.67
C HIS A 48 -25.83 -5.37 -24.40
N ASN A 49 -25.39 -4.15 -24.06
CA ASN A 49 -24.26 -3.48 -24.69
C ASN A 49 -22.91 -4.11 -24.26
N ALA A 50 -22.04 -4.27 -25.26
CA ALA A 50 -20.56 -4.26 -25.21
C ALA A 50 -19.76 -5.46 -24.64
N SER A 51 -20.32 -6.65 -24.38
CA SER A 51 -19.51 -7.85 -24.05
C SER A 51 -19.35 -8.86 -25.21
N THR A 52 -20.05 -8.69 -26.33
CA THR A 52 -20.29 -9.78 -27.31
C THR A 52 -19.32 -9.87 -28.49
N GLN A 53 -18.40 -8.93 -28.69
CA GLN A 53 -17.59 -8.92 -29.93
C GLN A 53 -16.39 -9.88 -29.98
N VAL A 54 -15.82 -10.31 -28.85
CA VAL A 54 -14.79 -11.39 -28.85
C VAL A 54 -15.43 -12.78 -28.72
N HIS A 55 -16.60 -12.86 -28.06
CA HIS A 55 -17.39 -14.09 -28.02
C HIS A 55 -17.85 -14.52 -29.42
N ALA A 56 -18.08 -13.60 -30.35
CA ALA A 56 -18.42 -13.95 -31.73
C ALA A 56 -17.32 -14.75 -32.47
N ALA A 57 -16.04 -14.63 -32.08
CA ALA A 57 -14.93 -15.41 -32.66
C ALA A 57 -14.73 -16.76 -31.95
N HIS A 58 -14.96 -16.84 -30.63
CA HIS A 58 -14.76 -18.05 -29.83
C HIS A 58 -16.00 -18.96 -29.74
N ASP A 59 -17.22 -18.42 -29.82
CA ASP A 59 -18.45 -19.20 -29.89
C ASP A 59 -18.55 -19.99 -31.23
N GLY A 60 -17.71 -19.62 -32.21
CA GLY A 60 -17.51 -20.35 -33.46
C GLY A 60 -16.67 -21.62 -33.34
N MET A 61 -15.92 -21.85 -32.25
CA MET A 61 -14.98 -22.98 -32.15
C MET A 61 -15.66 -24.35 -32.09
N GLY A 62 -16.86 -24.44 -31.49
CA GLY A 62 -17.68 -25.65 -31.55
C GLY A 62 -18.11 -26.01 -32.98
N HIS A 63 -18.35 -25.00 -33.83
CA HIS A 63 -18.68 -25.20 -35.25
C HIS A 63 -17.44 -25.49 -36.12
N THR A 64 -16.26 -24.97 -35.78
CA THR A 64 -15.02 -25.23 -36.52
C THR A 64 -14.43 -26.61 -36.20
N LEU A 65 -14.58 -27.13 -34.98
CA LEU A 65 -14.22 -28.50 -34.61
C LEU A 65 -14.96 -29.53 -35.48
N MET A 66 -16.27 -29.32 -35.66
CA MET A 66 -17.13 -30.13 -36.54
C MET A 66 -16.68 -30.09 -38.01
N ALA A 67 -15.94 -29.06 -38.41
CA ALA A 67 -15.43 -28.87 -39.75
C ALA A 67 -13.99 -29.35 -39.96
N LEU A 68 -13.26 -29.75 -38.91
CA LEU A 68 -11.86 -30.24 -39.02
C LEU A 68 -11.77 -31.57 -39.76
N LEU A 69 -12.66 -32.51 -39.43
CA LEU A 69 -12.75 -33.83 -40.05
C LEU A 69 -14.15 -34.03 -40.64
N PRO A 70 -14.50 -33.34 -41.75
CA PRO A 70 -15.84 -33.37 -42.31
C PRO A 70 -16.15 -34.73 -42.94
N ASP A 71 -17.44 -35.09 -43.05
CA ASP A 71 -17.87 -36.36 -43.67
C ASP A 71 -17.32 -36.56 -45.08
N ALA A 72 -17.17 -35.48 -45.86
CA ALA A 72 -16.61 -35.53 -47.21
C ALA A 72 -15.12 -35.93 -47.25
N ALA A 73 -14.38 -35.78 -46.16
CA ALA A 73 -12.99 -36.20 -46.02
C ALA A 73 -12.86 -37.64 -45.48
N THR A 74 -13.98 -38.26 -45.06
CA THR A 74 -14.00 -39.58 -44.45
C THR A 74 -13.82 -40.68 -45.49
N ASN A 75 -12.92 -41.62 -45.20
CA ASN A 75 -12.66 -42.76 -46.08
C ASN A 75 -12.68 -44.11 -45.36
N THR A 76 -12.70 -44.13 -44.01
CA THR A 76 -12.83 -45.35 -43.20
C THR A 76 -13.82 -45.12 -42.05
N VAL A 77 -14.83 -45.99 -41.92
CA VAL A 77 -15.92 -45.85 -40.91
C VAL A 77 -16.12 -47.18 -40.19
N ALA A 78 -16.21 -47.14 -38.86
CA ALA A 78 -16.54 -48.33 -38.08
C ALA A 78 -17.98 -48.78 -38.37
N VAL A 79 -18.19 -50.08 -38.55
CA VAL A 79 -19.50 -50.68 -38.87
C VAL A 79 -20.10 -51.49 -37.73
N ARG A 80 -19.31 -51.81 -36.70
CA ARG A 80 -19.75 -52.46 -35.46
C ARG A 80 -18.80 -52.11 -34.30
N SER A 81 -19.29 -52.23 -33.07
CA SER A 81 -18.44 -52.17 -31.88
C SER A 81 -17.47 -53.33 -31.84
N GLY A 82 -16.24 -53.10 -31.37
CA GLY A 82 -15.20 -54.12 -31.34
C GLY A 82 -13.79 -53.58 -31.11
N LEU A 83 -12.81 -54.48 -31.27
CA LEU A 83 -11.39 -54.16 -31.23
C LEU A 83 -10.98 -53.41 -32.49
N TRP A 84 -10.08 -52.43 -32.36
CA TRP A 84 -9.48 -51.75 -33.51
C TRP A 84 -8.76 -52.72 -34.43
N SER A 85 -8.11 -53.74 -33.85
CA SER A 85 -7.36 -54.77 -34.58
C SER A 85 -8.19 -55.78 -35.37
N ASP A 86 -9.53 -55.79 -35.22
CA ASP A 86 -10.43 -56.69 -35.92
C ASP A 86 -10.89 -56.07 -37.27
N PRO A 87 -10.54 -56.63 -38.44
CA PRO A 87 -10.97 -56.10 -39.74
C PRO A 87 -12.49 -56.00 -39.89
N ASP A 88 -13.26 -56.85 -39.22
CA ASP A 88 -14.73 -56.83 -39.29
C ASP A 88 -15.33 -55.63 -38.54
N THR A 89 -14.59 -54.98 -37.63
CA THR A 89 -14.95 -53.68 -37.03
C THR A 89 -15.09 -52.60 -38.11
N TRP A 90 -14.33 -52.75 -39.21
CA TRP A 90 -14.17 -51.77 -40.29
C TRP A 90 -14.75 -52.23 -41.64
N GLY A 91 -15.58 -53.28 -41.65
CA GLY A 91 -16.19 -53.80 -42.87
C GLY A 91 -15.27 -54.65 -43.75
N GLY A 92 -14.16 -55.15 -43.19
CA GLY A 92 -13.31 -56.19 -43.78
C GLY A 92 -11.84 -55.82 -43.98
N ALA A 93 -11.43 -54.57 -43.74
CA ALA A 93 -10.04 -54.11 -43.82
C ALA A 93 -9.74 -53.07 -42.75
N LEU A 94 -8.56 -53.16 -42.12
CA LEU A 94 -8.14 -52.19 -41.09
C LEU A 94 -7.93 -50.79 -41.70
N PRO A 95 -8.07 -49.72 -40.87
CA PRO A 95 -7.69 -48.38 -41.27
C PRO A 95 -6.23 -48.30 -41.75
N GLN A 96 -5.99 -47.56 -42.83
CA GLN A 96 -4.70 -47.39 -43.48
C GLN A 96 -4.07 -46.03 -43.12
N SER A 97 -2.79 -45.86 -43.47
CA SER A 97 -2.11 -44.56 -43.37
C SER A 97 -2.88 -43.48 -44.13
N ASP A 98 -2.90 -42.27 -43.57
CA ASP A 98 -3.62 -41.10 -44.08
C ASP A 98 -5.16 -41.19 -44.11
N ASP A 99 -5.75 -42.26 -43.56
CA ASP A 99 -7.20 -42.33 -43.39
C ASP A 99 -7.73 -41.28 -42.41
N VAL A 100 -8.93 -40.80 -42.69
CA VAL A 100 -9.81 -40.16 -41.71
C VAL A 100 -10.78 -41.23 -41.22
N VAL A 101 -10.54 -41.69 -39.99
CA VAL A 101 -11.27 -42.78 -39.34
C VAL A 101 -12.43 -42.20 -38.55
N VAL A 102 -13.66 -42.66 -38.82
CA VAL A 102 -14.87 -42.20 -38.13
C VAL A 102 -15.51 -43.32 -37.32
N ILE A 103 -15.86 -43.00 -36.06
CA ILE A 103 -16.60 -43.85 -35.15
C ILE A 103 -17.98 -43.23 -34.95
N PRO A 104 -19.02 -43.73 -35.64
CA PRO A 104 -20.35 -43.16 -35.59
C PRO A 104 -21.08 -43.52 -34.28
N GLY A 105 -22.11 -42.74 -33.95
CA GLY A 105 -22.92 -42.93 -32.73
C GLY A 105 -23.44 -44.35 -32.57
N GLY A 106 -23.41 -44.87 -31.33
CA GLY A 106 -23.81 -46.23 -30.99
C GLY A 106 -22.72 -47.29 -31.21
N ILE A 107 -21.51 -46.89 -31.58
CA ILE A 107 -20.35 -47.78 -31.72
C ILE A 107 -19.33 -47.51 -30.61
N ASP A 108 -18.85 -48.60 -30.00
CA ASP A 108 -17.77 -48.62 -29.02
C ASP A 108 -16.53 -49.27 -29.62
N ILE A 109 -15.41 -48.56 -29.64
CA ILE A 109 -14.12 -49.04 -30.14
C ILE A 109 -13.12 -49.15 -29.00
N VAL A 110 -12.45 -50.30 -28.92
CA VAL A 110 -11.29 -50.51 -28.04
C VAL A 110 -10.02 -50.56 -28.88
N TYR A 111 -9.12 -49.61 -28.69
CA TYR A 111 -7.81 -49.56 -29.33
C TYR A 111 -6.83 -50.50 -28.64
N ASP A 112 -6.38 -51.55 -29.35
CA ASP A 112 -5.74 -52.73 -28.75
C ASP A 112 -4.43 -53.15 -29.46
N MET A 113 -3.71 -52.19 -30.05
CA MET A 113 -2.47 -52.48 -30.76
C MET A 113 -1.38 -51.42 -30.60
N VAL A 114 -0.13 -51.83 -30.84
CA VAL A 114 1.01 -50.93 -31.08
C VAL A 114 1.16 -50.78 -32.59
N SER A 115 0.91 -49.58 -33.11
CA SER A 115 0.99 -49.31 -34.55
C SER A 115 1.70 -47.98 -34.81
N ASP A 116 2.65 -47.99 -35.75
CA ASP A 116 3.26 -46.76 -36.29
C ASP A 116 2.50 -46.24 -37.52
N THR A 117 1.30 -46.79 -37.80
CA THR A 117 0.44 -46.29 -38.88
C THR A 117 -0.05 -44.90 -38.52
N SER A 118 0.34 -43.91 -39.33
CA SER A 118 -0.05 -42.52 -39.12
C SER A 118 -1.38 -42.20 -39.79
N TYR A 119 -2.42 -41.95 -38.99
CA TYR A 119 -3.74 -41.56 -39.47
C TYR A 119 -3.82 -40.05 -39.70
N ARG A 120 -4.53 -39.62 -40.75
CA ARG A 120 -4.80 -38.19 -40.98
C ARG A 120 -5.73 -37.65 -39.91
N GLY A 121 -6.72 -38.44 -39.50
CA GLY A 121 -7.48 -38.10 -38.30
C GLY A 121 -8.35 -39.22 -37.78
N VAL A 122 -8.75 -39.10 -36.52
CA VAL A 122 -9.70 -39.99 -35.86
C VAL A 122 -10.82 -39.13 -35.29
N ARG A 123 -12.07 -39.44 -35.64
CA ARG A 123 -13.27 -38.71 -35.23
C ARG A 123 -14.22 -39.63 -34.47
N VAL A 124 -14.57 -39.25 -33.24
CA VAL A 124 -15.55 -39.96 -32.41
C VAL A 124 -16.83 -39.13 -32.35
N ASP A 125 -17.92 -39.64 -32.94
CA ASP A 125 -19.16 -38.89 -33.06
C ASP A 125 -20.02 -38.99 -31.79
N HIS A 126 -21.03 -38.13 -31.68
CA HIS A 126 -21.99 -38.12 -30.57
C HIS A 126 -22.57 -39.52 -30.29
N GLY A 127 -22.55 -39.94 -29.02
CA GLY A 127 -23.03 -41.25 -28.59
C GLY A 127 -22.12 -42.43 -28.95
N ALA A 128 -20.91 -42.18 -29.44
CA ALA A 128 -19.86 -43.19 -29.62
C ALA A 128 -18.81 -43.13 -28.52
N ARG A 129 -18.04 -44.21 -28.37
CA ARG A 129 -16.94 -44.32 -27.40
C ARG A 129 -15.67 -44.85 -28.05
N PHE A 130 -14.55 -44.26 -27.66
CA PHE A 130 -13.21 -44.71 -27.99
C PHE A 130 -12.40 -44.95 -26.71
N GLU A 131 -11.91 -46.16 -26.50
CA GLU A 131 -11.19 -46.57 -25.29
C GLU A 131 -9.85 -47.22 -25.66
N PHE A 132 -8.76 -46.85 -24.98
CA PHE A 132 -7.51 -47.61 -25.05
C PHE A 132 -7.59 -48.87 -24.19
N HIS A 133 -7.07 -49.99 -24.71
CA HIS A 133 -6.97 -51.22 -23.93
C HIS A 133 -6.03 -51.01 -22.72
N THR A 134 -6.48 -51.38 -21.53
CA THR A 134 -5.78 -51.04 -20.28
C THR A 134 -4.72 -52.06 -19.84
N GLU A 135 -4.78 -53.29 -20.37
CA GLU A 135 -3.92 -54.40 -19.96
C GLU A 135 -2.85 -54.82 -21.00
N ILE A 136 -2.76 -54.13 -22.14
CA ILE A 136 -1.74 -54.41 -23.17
C ILE A 136 -1.16 -53.10 -23.71
N ASN A 137 0.08 -53.14 -24.20
CA ASN A 137 0.71 -51.96 -24.77
C ASN A 137 -0.06 -51.48 -26.01
N THR A 138 -0.23 -50.17 -26.13
CA THR A 138 -0.92 -49.53 -27.24
C THR A 138 -0.17 -48.30 -27.71
N ARG A 139 -0.13 -48.05 -29.02
CA ARG A 139 0.43 -46.84 -29.62
C ARG A 139 -0.41 -46.42 -30.81
N LEU A 140 -1.04 -45.24 -30.71
CA LEU A 140 -1.78 -44.58 -31.78
C LEU A 140 -0.96 -43.41 -32.32
N VAL A 141 -0.70 -43.38 -33.63
CA VAL A 141 -0.06 -42.24 -34.32
C VAL A 141 -1.11 -41.53 -35.18
N VAL A 142 -1.34 -40.24 -34.93
CA VAL A 142 -2.40 -39.47 -35.60
C VAL A 142 -1.98 -38.02 -35.78
N ASP A 143 -2.39 -37.36 -36.87
CA ASP A 143 -2.26 -35.90 -36.96
C ASP A 143 -3.33 -35.24 -36.07
N THR A 144 -4.62 -35.44 -36.33
CA THR A 144 -5.72 -34.82 -35.56
C THR A 144 -6.69 -35.86 -34.96
N PHE A 145 -6.85 -35.87 -33.65
CA PHE A 145 -7.90 -36.65 -32.95
C PHE A 145 -9.01 -35.72 -32.46
N VAL A 146 -10.26 -36.04 -32.76
CA VAL A 146 -11.44 -35.26 -32.36
C VAL A 146 -12.49 -36.15 -31.69
N ALA A 147 -12.84 -35.84 -30.44
CA ALA A 147 -14.01 -36.40 -29.77
C ALA A 147 -15.14 -35.34 -29.72
N MET A 148 -16.24 -35.60 -30.43
CA MET A 148 -17.35 -34.65 -30.60
C MET A 148 -18.21 -34.51 -29.32
N PRO A 149 -19.03 -33.44 -29.20
CA PRO A 149 -19.93 -33.28 -28.05
C PRO A 149 -20.80 -34.51 -27.80
N GLY A 150 -20.85 -34.98 -26.56
CA GLY A 150 -21.59 -36.18 -26.14
C GLY A 150 -21.00 -37.52 -26.61
N SER A 151 -19.76 -37.53 -27.11
CA SER A 151 -18.94 -38.75 -27.23
C SER A 151 -18.18 -39.04 -25.94
N ALA A 152 -17.52 -40.20 -25.87
CA ALA A 152 -16.62 -40.55 -24.77
C ALA A 152 -15.24 -40.97 -25.29
N PHE A 153 -14.18 -40.35 -24.77
CA PHE A 153 -12.79 -40.70 -24.98
C PHE A 153 -12.18 -41.22 -23.67
N SER A 154 -11.55 -42.39 -23.71
CA SER A 154 -10.94 -43.00 -22.54
C SER A 154 -9.55 -43.54 -22.85
N MET A 155 -8.56 -43.08 -22.09
CA MET A 155 -7.21 -43.65 -22.04
C MET A 155 -6.96 -44.12 -20.61
N GLY A 156 -7.71 -45.13 -20.21
CA GLY A 156 -7.89 -45.54 -18.82
C GLY A 156 -9.00 -44.75 -18.12
N SER A 157 -9.55 -45.32 -17.05
CA SER A 157 -10.57 -44.73 -16.17
C SER A 157 -10.20 -44.96 -14.71
N GLU A 158 -10.86 -44.28 -13.76
CA GLU A 158 -10.56 -44.44 -12.33
C GLU A 158 -10.81 -45.88 -11.83
N ASP A 159 -11.81 -46.57 -12.38
CA ASP A 159 -12.10 -47.97 -12.07
C ASP A 159 -11.22 -48.96 -12.84
N ARG A 160 -10.65 -48.54 -13.98
CA ARG A 160 -9.81 -49.37 -14.85
C ARG A 160 -8.65 -48.52 -15.42
N PRO A 161 -7.66 -48.15 -14.58
CA PRO A 161 -6.52 -47.36 -15.05
C PRO A 161 -5.63 -48.22 -15.98
N ILE A 162 -4.81 -47.56 -16.81
CA ILE A 162 -3.76 -48.24 -17.57
C ILE A 162 -2.82 -48.93 -16.57
N GLN A 163 -2.66 -50.25 -16.73
CA GLN A 163 -1.95 -51.06 -15.74
C GLN A 163 -0.46 -50.66 -15.62
N PRO A 164 0.17 -50.78 -14.44
CA PRO A 164 1.51 -50.27 -14.20
C PRO A 164 2.61 -50.77 -15.17
N ASP A 165 2.47 -51.99 -15.70
CA ASP A 165 3.44 -52.60 -16.63
C ASP A 165 3.05 -52.43 -18.11
N VAL A 166 2.03 -51.63 -18.38
CA VAL A 166 1.46 -51.37 -19.70
C VAL A 166 1.69 -49.93 -20.07
N ARG A 167 2.10 -49.68 -21.33
CA ARG A 167 2.20 -48.35 -21.91
C ARG A 167 1.06 -48.05 -22.86
N ALA A 168 0.42 -46.91 -22.67
CA ALA A 168 -0.51 -46.34 -23.62
C ALA A 168 0.07 -45.05 -24.21
N GLU A 169 0.24 -45.01 -25.53
CA GLU A 169 0.89 -43.90 -26.24
C GLU A 169 -0.06 -43.31 -27.30
N LEU A 170 -0.24 -41.98 -27.28
CA LEU A 170 -0.89 -41.21 -28.33
C LEU A 170 0.12 -40.19 -28.89
N LEU A 171 0.61 -40.45 -30.09
CA LEU A 171 1.66 -39.68 -30.74
C LEU A 171 1.04 -38.78 -31.81
N ILE A 172 1.26 -37.47 -31.69
CA ILE A 172 0.81 -36.49 -32.67
C ILE A 172 1.85 -36.38 -33.78
N ASP A 173 1.48 -36.71 -35.02
CA ASP A 173 2.39 -36.74 -36.17
C ASP A 173 2.49 -35.38 -36.88
N PRO A 174 3.66 -34.70 -36.83
CA PRO A 174 3.85 -33.42 -37.49
C PRO A 174 4.29 -33.53 -38.97
N SER A 175 4.57 -34.74 -39.47
CA SER A 175 5.23 -34.98 -40.77
C SER A 175 4.47 -34.45 -42.00
N ARG A 176 3.19 -34.08 -41.83
CA ARG A 176 2.34 -33.51 -42.89
C ARG A 176 2.64 -32.04 -43.19
N GLY A 177 3.61 -31.43 -42.51
CA GLY A 177 4.07 -30.07 -42.76
C GLY A 177 3.13 -29.03 -42.14
N ALA A 178 2.91 -27.91 -42.85
CA ALA A 178 2.09 -26.81 -42.36
C ALA A 178 0.62 -27.22 -42.14
N ILE A 179 0.04 -26.71 -41.06
CA ILE A 179 -1.37 -26.90 -40.72
C ILE A 179 -2.21 -26.02 -41.66
N THR A 180 -3.28 -26.57 -42.24
CA THR A 180 -4.04 -25.93 -43.32
C THR A 180 -5.48 -25.58 -42.96
N ASP A 181 -5.95 -25.92 -41.76
CA ASP A 181 -7.30 -25.52 -41.35
C ASP A 181 -7.34 -24.00 -41.06
N PRO A 182 -8.46 -23.30 -41.35
CA PRO A 182 -8.50 -21.83 -41.29
C PRO A 182 -8.24 -21.21 -39.91
N GLN A 183 -8.34 -22.00 -38.84
CA GLN A 183 -8.15 -21.55 -37.46
C GLN A 183 -6.85 -22.11 -36.85
N LEU A 184 -6.06 -22.87 -37.62
CA LEU A 184 -4.87 -23.59 -37.16
C LEU A 184 -5.10 -24.39 -35.86
N ILE A 185 -6.31 -24.94 -35.71
CA ILE A 185 -6.73 -25.71 -34.52
C ILE A 185 -6.48 -27.20 -34.71
N GLY A 186 -6.32 -27.69 -35.93
CA GLY A 186 -5.96 -29.09 -36.18
C GLY A 186 -4.60 -29.48 -35.60
N ARG A 187 -4.24 -30.75 -35.75
CA ARG A 187 -3.05 -31.38 -35.18
C ARG A 187 -3.00 -31.34 -33.65
N GLY A 188 -3.49 -32.41 -33.04
CA GLY A 188 -3.60 -32.54 -31.58
C GLY A 188 -4.67 -33.51 -31.12
N LEU A 189 -4.81 -33.61 -29.80
CA LEU A 189 -5.93 -34.28 -29.12
C LEU A 189 -6.97 -33.23 -28.71
N LEU A 190 -8.10 -33.22 -29.41
CA LEU A 190 -9.18 -32.26 -29.21
C LEU A 190 -10.42 -33.00 -28.72
N THR A 191 -10.91 -32.67 -27.53
CA THR A 191 -12.07 -33.36 -26.95
C THR A 191 -13.13 -32.37 -26.53
N HIS A 192 -14.39 -32.69 -26.85
CA HIS A 192 -15.60 -31.95 -26.46
C HIS A 192 -16.59 -32.85 -25.68
N GLY A 193 -16.35 -34.16 -25.71
CA GLY A 193 -17.10 -35.16 -24.96
C GLY A 193 -16.48 -35.49 -23.60
N ASN A 194 -17.01 -36.53 -22.97
CA ASN A 194 -16.48 -37.05 -21.71
C ASN A 194 -15.05 -37.57 -21.92
N THR A 195 -14.13 -37.18 -21.06
CA THR A 195 -12.72 -37.54 -21.21
C THR A 195 -12.17 -38.10 -19.92
N THR A 196 -11.67 -39.34 -19.97
CA THR A 196 -10.89 -39.94 -18.88
C THR A 196 -9.51 -40.34 -19.39
N ILE A 197 -8.46 -39.94 -18.69
CA ILE A 197 -7.08 -40.34 -18.95
C ILE A 197 -6.52 -40.72 -17.59
N VAL A 198 -6.31 -42.01 -17.34
CA VAL A 198 -5.92 -42.48 -16.01
C VAL A 198 -4.80 -43.51 -16.13
N GLY A 199 -3.59 -43.08 -15.79
CA GLY A 199 -2.42 -43.94 -15.65
C GLY A 199 -2.31 -44.62 -14.30
N SER A 200 -1.23 -45.36 -14.09
CA SER A 200 -0.93 -46.00 -12.81
C SER A 200 -0.47 -44.98 -11.76
N ASP A 201 -0.92 -45.15 -10.52
CA ASP A 201 -0.50 -44.32 -9.39
C ASP A 201 1.02 -44.33 -9.21
N LYS A 202 1.55 -43.13 -8.93
CA LYS A 202 2.97 -42.90 -8.64
C LYS A 202 3.09 -41.63 -7.79
N ILE A 203 4.02 -41.62 -6.84
CA ILE A 203 4.38 -40.37 -6.15
C ILE A 203 5.04 -39.41 -7.15
N ASP A 204 4.54 -38.19 -7.24
CA ASP A 204 4.93 -37.26 -8.30
C ASP A 204 6.29 -36.61 -8.04
N PHE A 205 6.56 -36.22 -6.80
CA PHE A 205 7.84 -35.69 -6.36
C PHE A 205 8.04 -35.94 -4.87
N LEU A 206 9.30 -35.90 -4.40
CA LEU A 206 9.65 -36.06 -3.00
C LEU A 206 10.74 -35.07 -2.58
N PRO A 207 10.68 -34.53 -1.35
CA PRO A 207 11.80 -33.82 -0.75
C PRO A 207 12.99 -34.75 -0.51
N LEU A 208 14.19 -34.18 -0.40
CA LEU A 208 15.40 -34.91 -0.04
C LEU A 208 15.65 -34.84 1.47
N ALA A 209 16.04 -35.97 2.05
CA ALA A 209 16.41 -36.10 3.46
C ALA A 209 17.86 -35.65 3.73
N LEU A 210 18.68 -35.57 2.68
CA LEU A 210 20.04 -35.06 2.71
C LEU A 210 20.27 -34.18 1.49
N HIS A 211 20.83 -32.99 1.70
CA HIS A 211 21.18 -32.07 0.62
C HIS A 211 22.35 -32.63 -0.18
N PRO A 212 22.17 -32.91 -1.49
CA PRO A 212 23.19 -33.56 -2.28
C PRO A 212 24.18 -32.54 -2.87
N SER A 213 25.43 -32.95 -3.02
CA SER A 213 26.52 -32.11 -3.54
C SER A 213 26.95 -32.57 -4.93
N ALA A 214 27.64 -31.68 -5.66
CA ALA A 214 28.28 -32.01 -6.92
C ALA A 214 29.21 -33.24 -6.75
N GLY A 215 29.11 -34.20 -7.67
CA GLY A 215 29.84 -35.46 -7.59
C GLY A 215 29.12 -36.60 -6.85
N ASP A 216 28.01 -36.33 -6.14
CA ASP A 216 27.20 -37.40 -5.56
C ASP A 216 26.53 -38.26 -6.63
N GLN A 217 26.41 -39.56 -6.38
CA GLN A 217 25.84 -40.54 -7.31
C GLN A 217 24.47 -41.07 -6.86
N THR A 218 24.01 -40.62 -5.69
CA THR A 218 22.80 -41.11 -5.04
C THR A 218 22.04 -39.98 -4.37
N LEU A 219 20.72 -39.97 -4.53
CA LEU A 219 19.81 -39.13 -3.76
C LEU A 219 19.28 -39.91 -2.56
N VAL A 220 19.10 -39.24 -1.42
CA VAL A 220 18.44 -39.80 -0.23
C VAL A 220 17.11 -39.11 -0.05
N LEU A 221 16.01 -39.82 -0.29
CA LEU A 221 14.67 -39.26 -0.27
C LEU A 221 14.12 -39.20 1.16
N ASP A 222 13.38 -38.14 1.48
CA ASP A 222 12.58 -38.04 2.70
C ASP A 222 11.17 -38.58 2.47
N GLY A 223 11.10 -39.88 2.21
CA GLY A 223 9.85 -40.55 1.90
C GLY A 223 10.03 -41.85 1.14
N ARG A 224 8.90 -42.49 0.88
CA ARG A 224 8.83 -43.69 0.04
C ARG A 224 8.46 -43.29 -1.39
N PRO A 225 9.30 -43.60 -2.39
CA PRO A 225 9.03 -43.32 -3.79
C PRO A 225 8.07 -44.37 -4.37
N ASP A 226 6.86 -44.45 -3.82
CA ASP A 226 5.87 -45.45 -4.23
C ASP A 226 5.57 -45.30 -5.73
N GLY A 227 5.65 -46.43 -6.46
CA GLY A 227 5.46 -46.46 -7.91
C GLY A 227 6.70 -46.13 -8.75
N TRP A 228 7.79 -45.59 -8.18
CA TRP A 228 9.03 -45.30 -8.93
C TRP A 228 9.75 -46.59 -9.34
N ARG A 229 10.41 -46.56 -10.50
CA ARG A 229 11.07 -47.73 -11.10
C ARG A 229 12.44 -47.39 -11.68
N VAL A 230 13.29 -48.41 -11.81
CA VAL A 230 14.53 -48.29 -12.58
C VAL A 230 14.19 -47.92 -14.03
N GLY A 231 14.87 -46.91 -14.55
CA GLY A 231 14.62 -46.33 -15.87
C GLY A 231 13.74 -45.09 -15.86
N ASP A 232 13.06 -44.78 -14.75
CA ASP A 232 12.33 -43.52 -14.61
C ASP A 232 13.28 -42.32 -14.77
N ILE A 233 12.76 -41.25 -15.35
CA ILE A 233 13.41 -39.95 -15.42
C ILE A 233 12.94 -39.10 -14.24
N LEU A 234 13.90 -38.54 -13.51
CA LEU A 234 13.72 -37.57 -12.45
C LEU A 234 14.29 -36.22 -12.89
N VAL A 235 13.76 -35.15 -12.32
CA VAL A 235 14.34 -33.81 -12.35
C VAL A 235 14.63 -33.39 -10.91
N LEU A 236 15.86 -32.97 -10.64
CA LEU A 236 16.29 -32.41 -9.36
C LEU A 236 16.31 -30.89 -9.45
N THR A 237 15.64 -30.21 -8.52
CA THR A 237 15.56 -28.74 -8.48
C THR A 237 16.91 -28.10 -8.14
N GLY A 238 17.33 -27.11 -8.92
CA GLY A 238 18.51 -26.29 -8.66
C GLY A 238 18.29 -25.24 -7.57
N THR A 239 19.37 -24.81 -6.91
CA THR A 239 19.35 -23.84 -5.80
C THR A 239 20.12 -22.55 -6.10
N THR A 240 20.68 -22.44 -7.31
CA THR A 240 21.58 -21.35 -7.72
C THR A 240 21.37 -21.06 -9.20
N THR A 241 21.79 -19.88 -9.65
CA THR A 241 21.79 -19.54 -11.08
C THR A 241 23.20 -19.15 -11.55
N ASP A 242 23.49 -19.47 -12.80
CA ASP A 242 24.58 -18.87 -13.56
C ASP A 242 23.99 -17.97 -14.67
N PRO A 243 24.08 -16.63 -14.56
CA PRO A 243 23.56 -15.73 -15.58
C PRO A 243 24.20 -15.91 -16.97
N ASP A 244 25.43 -16.44 -17.03
CA ASP A 244 26.13 -16.75 -18.29
C ASP A 244 25.78 -18.16 -18.82
N GLY A 245 25.03 -18.93 -18.04
CA GLY A 245 24.56 -20.27 -18.37
C GLY A 245 23.44 -20.31 -19.42
N SER A 246 23.25 -21.49 -20.00
CA SER A 246 22.25 -21.78 -21.02
C SER A 246 21.01 -22.45 -20.44
N ASN A 247 19.85 -22.13 -21.01
CA ASN A 247 18.62 -22.87 -20.76
C ASN A 247 18.69 -24.28 -21.37
N ASP A 248 19.32 -24.45 -22.53
CA ASP A 248 19.32 -25.71 -23.30
C ASP A 248 20.00 -26.88 -22.56
N ASP A 249 21.00 -26.57 -21.74
CA ASP A 249 21.81 -27.55 -21.02
C ASP A 249 21.61 -27.49 -19.50
N ASN A 250 20.61 -26.73 -19.05
CA ASN A 250 20.29 -26.42 -17.65
C ASN A 250 21.41 -25.73 -16.83
N SER A 251 22.53 -25.31 -17.43
CA SER A 251 23.59 -24.60 -16.70
C SER A 251 23.12 -23.26 -16.15
N ARG A 252 22.05 -22.66 -16.68
CA ARG A 252 21.52 -21.42 -16.11
C ARG A 252 20.95 -21.60 -14.71
N PHE A 253 20.18 -22.66 -14.47
CA PHE A 253 19.45 -22.85 -13.20
C PHE A 253 19.98 -24.01 -12.35
N HIS A 254 20.96 -24.75 -12.88
CA HIS A 254 21.55 -25.92 -12.24
C HIS A 254 20.53 -27.01 -11.89
N ASP A 255 19.41 -27.11 -12.62
CA ASP A 255 18.48 -28.23 -12.52
C ASP A 255 19.06 -29.47 -13.22
N GLU A 256 18.88 -30.66 -12.64
CA GLU A 256 19.49 -31.88 -13.18
C GLU A 256 18.48 -32.93 -13.62
N VAL A 257 18.63 -33.43 -14.85
CA VAL A 257 17.80 -34.51 -15.39
C VAL A 257 18.49 -35.85 -15.18
N LEU A 258 17.87 -36.73 -14.39
CA LEU A 258 18.49 -37.96 -13.89
C LEU A 258 17.69 -39.19 -14.34
N ARG A 259 18.37 -40.26 -14.73
CA ARG A 259 17.74 -41.56 -14.99
C ARG A 259 18.02 -42.53 -13.85
N VAL A 260 16.97 -43.04 -13.21
CA VAL A 260 17.07 -44.00 -12.12
C VAL A 260 17.76 -45.29 -12.58
N THR A 261 18.81 -45.71 -11.88
CA THR A 261 19.53 -46.98 -12.11
C THR A 261 19.29 -47.99 -11.00
N SER A 262 19.04 -47.54 -9.77
CA SER A 262 18.68 -48.41 -8.65
C SER A 262 17.86 -47.66 -7.59
N ILE A 263 16.96 -48.38 -6.91
CA ILE A 263 16.22 -47.90 -5.73
C ILE A 263 16.48 -48.90 -4.62
N THR A 264 17.05 -48.43 -3.50
CA THR A 264 17.40 -49.29 -2.35
C THR A 264 16.82 -48.72 -1.07
N GLU A 265 15.97 -49.48 -0.40
CA GLU A 265 15.51 -49.17 0.95
C GLU A 265 16.51 -49.64 2.01
N ARG A 266 16.92 -48.74 2.92
CA ARG A 266 17.79 -49.06 4.05
C ARG A 266 17.23 -48.47 5.33
N ALA A 267 16.77 -49.33 6.26
CA ALA A 267 16.53 -49.02 7.67
C ALA A 267 16.05 -47.58 7.97
N ASN A 268 15.00 -47.12 7.25
CA ASN A 268 14.33 -45.81 7.30
C ASN A 268 14.77 -44.72 6.30
N GLN A 269 15.55 -45.04 5.28
CA GLN A 269 15.88 -44.15 4.17
C GLN A 269 15.71 -44.85 2.83
N THR A 270 15.29 -44.10 1.81
CA THR A 270 15.27 -44.59 0.43
C THR A 270 16.39 -43.94 -0.37
N LEU A 271 17.28 -44.75 -0.94
CA LEU A 271 18.39 -44.29 -1.76
C LEU A 271 18.06 -44.54 -3.23
N VAL A 272 18.21 -43.51 -4.06
CA VAL A 272 18.06 -43.58 -5.52
C VAL A 272 19.42 -43.35 -6.16
N THR A 273 19.95 -44.34 -6.88
CA THR A 273 21.12 -44.19 -7.75
C THR A 273 20.67 -43.82 -9.15
N PHE A 274 21.46 -43.01 -9.86
CA PHE A 274 21.09 -42.52 -11.18
C PHE A 274 22.27 -42.44 -12.16
N HIS A 275 21.93 -42.22 -13.44
CA HIS A 275 22.82 -41.61 -14.43
C HIS A 275 22.33 -40.20 -14.69
N ASN A 276 23.24 -39.24 -14.68
CA ASN A 276 22.95 -37.85 -15.02
C ASN A 276 22.91 -37.69 -16.54
N LEU A 277 21.80 -37.15 -17.04
CA LEU A 277 21.54 -36.88 -18.45
C LEU A 277 21.65 -35.39 -18.79
N THR A 278 22.04 -34.56 -17.83
CA THR A 278 22.20 -33.12 -18.01
C THR A 278 23.40 -32.86 -18.93
N GLN A 279 23.27 -31.91 -19.87
CA GLN A 279 24.32 -31.52 -20.83
C GLN A 279 24.82 -32.62 -21.79
N GLU A 280 23.96 -33.49 -22.36
CA GLU A 280 24.44 -34.53 -23.30
C GLU A 280 25.04 -33.95 -24.60
N ALA A 281 26.35 -33.68 -24.58
CA ALA A 281 27.20 -33.57 -25.77
C ALA A 281 28.40 -34.55 -25.77
N ASP A 282 28.84 -35.07 -24.61
CA ASP A 282 30.12 -35.81 -24.55
C ASP A 282 30.23 -36.95 -23.50
N GLY A 283 29.19 -37.26 -22.72
CA GLY A 283 29.11 -38.51 -21.97
C GLY A 283 28.20 -38.46 -20.76
N LYS A 284 27.39 -39.51 -20.58
CA LYS A 284 26.59 -39.73 -19.37
C LYS A 284 27.49 -39.72 -18.15
N LEU A 285 27.19 -38.85 -17.19
CA LEU A 285 27.89 -38.80 -15.92
C LEU A 285 27.16 -39.69 -14.92
N ASP A 286 27.94 -40.33 -14.04
CA ASP A 286 27.38 -41.14 -12.94
C ASP A 286 27.21 -40.30 -11.67
N SER A 287 27.19 -38.96 -11.78
CA SER A 287 27.17 -38.05 -10.65
C SER A 287 26.47 -36.72 -10.95
N LEU A 288 26.07 -36.01 -9.89
CA LEU A 288 25.59 -34.63 -9.99
C LEU A 288 26.67 -33.68 -10.51
N LEU A 289 26.24 -32.64 -11.21
CA LEU A 289 27.08 -31.56 -11.72
C LEU A 289 27.22 -30.42 -10.72
N TRP A 290 26.16 -30.13 -9.95
CA TRP A 290 26.08 -28.96 -9.08
C TRP A 290 25.71 -29.33 -7.63
N ASP A 291 25.93 -28.37 -6.73
CA ASP A 291 25.48 -28.46 -5.33
C ASP A 291 24.02 -28.02 -5.23
N HIS A 292 23.21 -28.73 -4.44
CA HIS A 292 21.78 -28.46 -4.25
C HIS A 292 21.47 -28.24 -2.77
N HIS A 293 22.11 -27.24 -2.17
CA HIS A 293 22.02 -26.97 -0.75
C HIS A 293 21.05 -25.79 -0.48
N PRO A 294 20.12 -25.93 0.48
CA PRO A 294 19.41 -24.79 1.01
C PRO A 294 20.34 -23.94 1.89
N PRO A 295 19.96 -22.68 2.18
CA PRO A 295 20.72 -21.82 3.09
C PRO A 295 20.84 -22.40 4.50
N GLU A 296 22.02 -22.30 5.11
CA GLU A 296 22.26 -22.77 6.49
C GLU A 296 21.61 -21.84 7.53
N GLY A 297 21.24 -22.39 8.69
CA GLY A 297 20.73 -21.61 9.84
C GLY A 297 19.21 -21.45 9.89
N PHE A 298 18.47 -22.15 9.03
CA PHE A 298 17.01 -22.08 8.90
C PHE A 298 16.34 -23.45 9.09
N ASP A 299 16.92 -24.32 9.92
CA ASP A 299 16.43 -25.69 10.16
C ASP A 299 14.96 -25.72 10.61
N ASP A 300 14.48 -24.68 11.31
CA ASP A 300 13.08 -24.58 11.77
C ASP A 300 12.05 -24.38 10.62
N TRP A 301 12.52 -24.06 9.41
CA TRP A 301 11.69 -23.87 8.22
C TRP A 301 11.69 -25.09 7.28
N ASP A 302 12.38 -26.18 7.64
CA ASP A 302 12.44 -27.43 6.88
C ASP A 302 12.80 -27.24 5.38
N LEU A 303 13.68 -26.27 5.08
CA LEU A 303 14.08 -25.96 3.70
C LEU A 303 14.74 -27.18 3.03
N THR A 304 14.29 -27.51 1.83
CA THR A 304 14.79 -28.67 1.09
C THR A 304 14.64 -28.51 -0.42
N VAL A 305 15.24 -29.44 -1.16
CA VAL A 305 15.14 -29.56 -2.61
C VAL A 305 14.34 -30.81 -2.97
N TYR A 306 13.81 -30.84 -4.19
CA TYR A 306 12.85 -31.85 -4.60
C TYR A 306 13.37 -32.67 -5.78
N ALA A 307 13.12 -33.98 -5.75
CA ALA A 307 13.29 -34.87 -6.88
C ALA A 307 11.90 -35.19 -7.45
N ALA A 308 11.63 -34.73 -8.66
CA ALA A 308 10.36 -34.89 -9.35
C ALA A 308 10.41 -35.99 -10.40
N ASN A 309 9.47 -36.92 -10.40
CA ASN A 309 9.41 -38.01 -11.35
C ASN A 309 8.58 -37.61 -12.57
N MET A 310 9.20 -37.57 -13.74
CA MET A 310 8.54 -37.18 -14.98
C MET A 310 7.84 -38.35 -15.68
N THR A 311 8.16 -39.60 -15.32
CA THR A 311 7.73 -40.77 -16.09
C THR A 311 6.34 -41.25 -15.70
N ARG A 312 5.40 -41.29 -16.66
CA ARG A 312 4.10 -41.97 -16.53
C ARG A 312 3.94 -43.06 -17.60
N ASN A 313 3.00 -43.97 -17.38
CA ASN A 313 2.71 -45.07 -18.29
C ASN A 313 1.68 -44.72 -19.38
N VAL A 314 1.02 -43.56 -19.22
CA VAL A 314 0.21 -42.89 -20.25
C VAL A 314 1.03 -41.73 -20.83
N LEU A 315 1.24 -41.72 -22.13
CA LEU A 315 2.07 -40.74 -22.83
C LEU A 315 1.31 -40.11 -24.00
N ILE A 316 1.27 -38.78 -24.01
CA ILE A 316 0.83 -37.97 -25.13
C ILE A 316 1.99 -37.08 -25.53
N GLN A 317 2.40 -37.12 -26.80
CA GLN A 317 3.57 -36.35 -27.24
C GLN A 317 3.52 -35.99 -28.73
N THR A 318 4.27 -34.97 -29.14
CA THR A 318 4.61 -34.78 -30.55
C THR A 318 5.67 -35.80 -30.96
N LEU A 319 5.47 -36.48 -32.10
CA LEU A 319 6.46 -37.39 -32.66
C LEU A 319 7.67 -36.61 -33.21
N ASP A 320 8.90 -37.06 -32.91
CA ASP A 320 10.17 -36.46 -33.38
C ASP A 320 10.24 -34.94 -33.14
N ALA A 321 9.86 -34.52 -31.93
CA ALA A 321 9.65 -33.11 -31.60
C ALA A 321 10.94 -32.26 -31.61
N ASP A 322 12.10 -32.90 -31.42
CA ASP A 322 13.45 -32.32 -31.54
C ASP A 322 13.79 -31.93 -32.99
N GLN A 323 13.16 -32.59 -33.97
CA GLN A 323 13.34 -32.33 -35.40
C GLN A 323 12.17 -31.51 -36.00
N THR A 324 11.16 -31.22 -35.19
CA THR A 324 9.93 -30.57 -35.61
C THR A 324 9.95 -29.08 -35.31
N LEU A 325 9.64 -28.25 -36.31
CA LEU A 325 9.44 -26.82 -36.08
C LEU A 325 8.33 -26.60 -35.05
N THR A 326 8.54 -25.72 -34.06
CA THR A 326 7.57 -25.43 -32.99
C THR A 326 6.15 -25.24 -33.50
N GLN A 327 5.97 -24.46 -34.58
CA GLN A 327 4.67 -24.16 -35.21
C GLN A 327 3.94 -25.39 -35.79
N GLN A 328 4.61 -26.54 -35.90
CA GLN A 328 4.06 -27.79 -36.42
C GLN A 328 3.82 -28.83 -35.33
N ARG A 329 4.14 -28.55 -34.06
CA ARG A 329 3.94 -29.49 -32.94
C ARG A 329 2.45 -29.73 -32.66
N GLY A 330 2.16 -30.88 -32.05
CA GLY A 330 0.83 -31.21 -31.53
C GLY A 330 0.47 -30.39 -30.29
N HIS A 331 -0.79 -30.37 -29.91
CA HIS A 331 -1.26 -29.78 -28.66
C HIS A 331 -2.46 -30.57 -28.13
N THR A 332 -2.92 -30.27 -26.92
CA THR A 332 -4.17 -30.84 -26.39
C THR A 332 -5.14 -29.73 -26.05
N MET A 333 -6.44 -30.01 -26.15
CA MET A 333 -7.51 -29.10 -25.75
C MET A 333 -8.74 -29.90 -25.31
N PHE A 334 -9.14 -29.72 -24.06
CA PHE A 334 -10.33 -30.32 -23.46
C PHE A 334 -11.38 -29.22 -23.32
N MET A 335 -12.48 -29.31 -24.08
CA MET A 335 -13.39 -28.20 -24.32
C MET A 335 -14.79 -28.46 -23.77
N HIS A 336 -15.38 -27.45 -23.13
CA HIS A 336 -16.84 -27.27 -22.94
C HIS A 336 -17.59 -28.42 -22.24
N SER A 337 -16.86 -29.33 -21.57
CA SER A 337 -17.42 -30.45 -20.82
C SER A 337 -16.79 -30.51 -19.44
N ALA A 338 -17.58 -30.37 -18.39
CA ALA A 338 -17.09 -30.51 -17.01
C ALA A 338 -16.64 -31.95 -16.66
N GLN A 339 -16.88 -32.93 -17.54
CA GLN A 339 -16.56 -34.34 -17.31
C GLN A 339 -15.16 -34.70 -17.83
N VAL A 340 -14.13 -34.08 -17.25
CA VAL A 340 -12.72 -34.30 -17.59
C VAL A 340 -11.94 -34.78 -16.37
N VAL A 341 -11.34 -35.96 -16.47
CA VAL A 341 -10.47 -36.55 -15.44
C VAL A 341 -9.15 -36.97 -16.08
N ILE A 342 -8.06 -36.33 -15.69
CA ILE A 342 -6.70 -36.58 -16.18
C ILE A 342 -5.80 -36.85 -14.97
N ARG A 343 -5.42 -38.11 -14.81
CA ARG A 343 -4.60 -38.59 -13.70
C ARG A 343 -3.38 -39.34 -14.19
N ASN A 344 -2.21 -39.04 -13.62
CA ASN A 344 -0.99 -39.81 -13.82
C ASN A 344 -0.59 -39.97 -15.30
N ALA A 345 -0.65 -38.90 -16.10
CA ALA A 345 -0.29 -38.91 -17.52
C ALA A 345 0.87 -37.96 -17.86
N SER A 346 1.65 -38.31 -18.88
CA SER A 346 2.75 -37.49 -19.39
C SER A 346 2.35 -36.74 -20.66
N PHE A 347 2.66 -35.45 -20.73
CA PHE A 347 2.43 -34.54 -21.86
C PHE A 347 3.77 -33.94 -22.30
N TYR A 348 4.40 -34.50 -23.34
CA TYR A 348 5.78 -34.20 -23.71
C TYR A 348 5.91 -33.54 -25.07
N ASP A 349 6.70 -32.47 -25.14
CA ASP A 349 6.98 -31.69 -26.35
C ASP A 349 5.71 -31.32 -27.12
N LEU A 350 4.66 -31.01 -26.38
CA LEU A 350 3.38 -30.54 -26.88
C LEU A 350 3.29 -29.02 -26.74
N GLY A 351 2.37 -28.44 -27.49
CA GLY A 351 2.18 -27.01 -27.58
C GLY A 351 2.95 -26.40 -28.75
N ARG A 352 2.40 -25.30 -29.26
CA ARG A 352 2.97 -24.52 -30.37
C ARG A 352 2.62 -23.03 -30.34
N SER A 353 1.91 -22.58 -29.31
CA SER A 353 1.86 -21.15 -28.97
C SER A 353 3.18 -20.79 -28.30
N ASP A 354 4.00 -19.99 -28.98
CA ASP A 354 5.38 -19.69 -28.57
C ASP A 354 5.42 -18.36 -27.80
N LYS A 355 5.75 -18.39 -26.50
CA LYS A 355 5.74 -17.20 -25.64
C LYS A 355 6.93 -16.26 -25.89
N ASN A 356 7.96 -16.71 -26.60
CA ASN A 356 9.06 -15.87 -27.08
C ASN A 356 8.71 -15.07 -28.35
N ARG A 357 7.49 -15.21 -28.86
CA ARG A 357 6.99 -14.50 -30.04
C ARG A 357 5.68 -13.81 -29.69
N LEU A 358 5.40 -12.66 -30.30
CA LEU A 358 4.09 -12.01 -30.16
C LEU A 358 2.99 -12.95 -30.67
N VAL A 359 1.85 -12.93 -30.00
CA VAL A 359 0.64 -13.59 -30.50
C VAL A 359 0.26 -13.00 -31.86
N ASP A 360 -0.08 -13.87 -32.80
CA ASP A 360 -0.52 -13.53 -34.15
C ASP A 360 -1.55 -14.58 -34.59
N GLU A 361 -2.83 -14.21 -34.46
CA GLU A 361 -3.97 -15.05 -34.75
C GLU A 361 -4.10 -15.37 -36.25
N PRO A 362 -4.77 -16.46 -36.64
CA PRO A 362 -4.88 -16.84 -38.06
C PRO A 362 -5.76 -15.94 -38.91
N VAL A 363 -6.63 -15.12 -38.30
CA VAL A 363 -7.61 -14.30 -39.03
C VAL A 363 -7.58 -12.84 -38.56
N VAL A 364 -7.91 -12.60 -37.30
CA VAL A 364 -7.94 -11.26 -36.68
C VAL A 364 -7.42 -11.39 -35.25
N ASN A 365 -6.52 -10.51 -34.87
CA ASN A 365 -5.99 -10.43 -33.50
C ASN A 365 -7.03 -9.85 -32.53
N VAL A 366 -6.80 -10.03 -31.23
CA VAL A 366 -7.72 -9.57 -30.18
C VAL A 366 -7.95 -8.05 -30.22
N ASP A 367 -6.93 -7.27 -30.59
CA ASP A 367 -7.01 -5.81 -30.76
C ASP A 367 -7.73 -5.36 -32.05
N GLY A 368 -8.20 -6.31 -32.87
CA GLY A 368 -8.88 -6.07 -34.14
C GLY A 368 -7.95 -5.92 -35.35
N THR A 369 -6.62 -6.00 -35.18
CA THR A 369 -5.67 -5.96 -36.30
C THR A 369 -5.71 -7.26 -37.12
N PRO A 370 -5.34 -7.25 -38.41
CA PRO A 370 -5.27 -8.47 -39.21
C PRO A 370 -4.21 -9.43 -38.67
N GLY A 371 -4.60 -10.70 -38.50
CA GLY A 371 -3.69 -11.77 -38.10
C GLY A 371 -3.15 -12.55 -39.30
N ASN A 372 -1.92 -13.04 -39.20
CA ASN A 372 -1.27 -13.87 -40.24
C ASN A 372 -1.08 -15.34 -39.83
N GLY A 373 -1.47 -15.72 -38.60
CA GLY A 373 -1.38 -17.08 -38.10
C GLY A 373 0.05 -17.59 -37.90
N THR A 374 1.01 -16.69 -37.64
CA THR A 374 2.40 -17.08 -37.44
C THR A 374 2.71 -17.53 -36.01
N ASN A 375 1.80 -17.25 -35.05
CA ASN A 375 1.88 -17.66 -33.65
C ASN A 375 0.51 -17.54 -32.94
N GLN A 376 -0.41 -18.46 -33.21
CA GLN A 376 -1.76 -18.46 -32.60
C GLN A 376 -1.74 -18.73 -31.08
N ARG A 377 -2.70 -18.19 -30.34
CA ARG A 377 -2.91 -18.52 -28.91
C ARG A 377 -3.59 -19.88 -28.72
N GLY A 378 -3.62 -20.38 -27.49
CA GLY A 378 -4.48 -21.52 -27.12
C GLY A 378 -3.98 -22.90 -27.57
N ARG A 379 -2.73 -23.04 -28.04
CA ARG A 379 -2.14 -24.32 -28.46
C ARG A 379 -1.08 -24.75 -27.45
N TYR A 380 -1.53 -25.21 -26.29
CA TYR A 380 -0.68 -25.55 -25.14
C TYR A 380 -0.55 -27.07 -24.92
N ALA A 381 0.36 -27.46 -24.04
CA ALA A 381 0.61 -28.88 -23.77
C ALA A 381 -0.60 -29.56 -23.10
N LEU A 382 -1.17 -28.93 -22.06
CA LEU A 382 -2.41 -29.35 -21.40
C LEU A 382 -3.34 -28.14 -21.24
N HIS A 383 -4.43 -28.08 -22.02
CA HIS A 383 -5.33 -26.92 -22.06
C HIS A 383 -6.77 -27.32 -21.69
N LEU A 384 -7.24 -26.87 -20.52
CA LEU A 384 -8.65 -26.91 -20.13
C LEU A 384 -9.35 -25.66 -20.66
N HIS A 385 -10.38 -25.84 -21.48
CA HIS A 385 -11.03 -24.73 -22.19
C HIS A 385 -12.53 -24.71 -21.89
N ARG A 386 -12.94 -23.77 -21.04
CA ARG A 386 -14.36 -23.49 -20.71
C ARG A 386 -15.12 -24.64 -20.06
N LEU A 387 -14.59 -25.19 -18.97
CA LEU A 387 -15.17 -26.33 -18.24
C LEU A 387 -16.00 -25.90 -17.03
N GLY A 388 -16.84 -24.87 -17.18
CA GLY A 388 -17.90 -24.56 -16.21
C GLY A 388 -17.60 -23.49 -15.16
N ALA A 389 -16.70 -22.52 -15.41
CA ALA A 389 -16.40 -21.44 -14.45
C ALA A 389 -17.64 -20.60 -14.03
N GLY A 390 -18.69 -20.57 -14.85
CA GLY A 390 -19.93 -19.85 -14.57
C GLY A 390 -20.92 -20.55 -13.61
N ASP A 391 -20.61 -21.74 -13.08
CA ASP A 391 -21.50 -22.48 -12.19
C ASP A 391 -20.75 -23.33 -11.15
N LEU A 392 -20.77 -22.89 -9.88
CA LEU A 392 -20.18 -23.59 -8.73
C LEU A 392 -20.77 -24.99 -8.48
N ALA A 393 -21.97 -25.29 -8.99
CA ALA A 393 -22.61 -26.60 -8.82
C ALA A 393 -22.05 -27.66 -9.78
N THR A 394 -21.26 -27.26 -10.78
CA THR A 394 -20.59 -28.20 -11.69
C THR A 394 -19.53 -29.00 -10.94
N THR A 395 -19.33 -30.26 -11.35
CA THR A 395 -18.20 -31.05 -10.84
C THR A 395 -16.90 -30.48 -11.43
N PRO A 396 -15.89 -30.15 -10.62
CA PRO A 396 -14.63 -29.66 -11.14
C PRO A 396 -13.95 -30.72 -12.02
N ALA A 397 -13.35 -30.28 -13.12
CA ALA A 397 -12.40 -31.09 -13.85
C ALA A 397 -11.22 -31.46 -12.93
N VAL A 398 -10.67 -32.66 -13.09
CA VAL A 398 -9.57 -33.15 -12.27
C VAL A 398 -8.32 -33.29 -13.12
N VAL A 399 -7.25 -32.61 -12.73
CA VAL A 399 -5.92 -32.72 -13.35
C VAL A 399 -4.91 -33.02 -12.25
N ALA A 400 -4.60 -34.30 -12.03
CA ALA A 400 -3.77 -34.72 -10.90
C ALA A 400 -2.61 -35.65 -11.26
N GLY A 401 -1.45 -35.47 -10.64
CA GLY A 401 -0.30 -36.38 -10.78
C GLY A 401 0.34 -36.41 -12.18
N ASN A 402 0.11 -35.38 -12.99
CA ASN A 402 0.57 -35.35 -14.38
C ASN A 402 1.99 -34.81 -14.50
N ALA A 403 2.70 -35.21 -15.55
CA ALA A 403 4.02 -34.72 -15.89
C ALA A 403 3.99 -33.97 -17.23
N VAL A 404 4.27 -32.67 -17.22
CA VAL A 404 4.32 -31.83 -18.43
C VAL A 404 5.77 -31.42 -18.70
N TRP A 405 6.25 -31.62 -19.92
CA TRP A 405 7.64 -31.30 -20.28
C TRP A 405 7.74 -30.69 -21.69
N GLY A 406 8.42 -29.54 -21.82
CA GLY A 406 8.95 -29.08 -23.11
C GLY A 406 7.98 -28.22 -23.90
N SER A 407 7.16 -27.45 -23.19
CA SER A 407 6.16 -26.58 -23.82
C SER A 407 6.81 -25.26 -24.27
N PRO A 408 6.63 -24.84 -25.54
CA PRO A 408 7.13 -23.55 -26.05
C PRO A 408 6.29 -22.35 -25.59
N GLY A 409 5.21 -22.60 -24.87
CA GLY A 409 4.39 -21.61 -24.20
C GLY A 409 3.87 -22.23 -22.91
N TRP A 410 2.73 -21.78 -22.40
CA TRP A 410 2.21 -22.27 -21.12
C TRP A 410 2.11 -23.80 -21.02
N GLY A 411 2.39 -24.34 -19.83
CA GLY A 411 2.40 -25.77 -19.56
C GLY A 411 0.98 -26.33 -19.35
N ILE A 412 0.42 -26.07 -18.18
CA ILE A 412 -0.98 -26.39 -17.83
C ILE A 412 -1.79 -25.09 -17.84
N VAL A 413 -2.87 -25.08 -18.62
CA VAL A 413 -3.74 -23.91 -18.77
C VAL A 413 -5.12 -24.23 -18.24
N HIS A 414 -5.50 -23.51 -17.19
CA HIS A 414 -6.82 -23.47 -16.59
C HIS A 414 -7.52 -22.23 -17.17
N HIS A 415 -8.37 -22.40 -18.19
CA HIS A 415 -8.99 -21.26 -18.89
C HIS A 415 -10.51 -21.35 -18.81
N ASP A 416 -11.13 -20.35 -18.17
CA ASP A 416 -12.60 -20.18 -18.03
C ASP A 416 -13.27 -21.46 -17.50
N SER A 417 -12.59 -22.14 -16.57
CA SER A 417 -12.94 -23.50 -16.13
C SER A 417 -13.12 -23.60 -14.61
N HIS A 418 -13.82 -24.66 -14.20
CA HIS A 418 -13.85 -25.13 -12.82
C HIS A 418 -12.97 -26.38 -12.73
N ALA A 419 -11.79 -26.28 -12.11
CA ALA A 419 -10.86 -27.40 -12.05
C ALA A 419 -10.03 -27.46 -10.76
N ASN A 420 -9.69 -28.69 -10.37
CA ASN A 420 -8.75 -28.99 -9.31
C ASN A 420 -7.46 -29.55 -9.93
N LEU A 421 -6.36 -28.82 -9.73
CA LEU A 421 -5.02 -29.21 -10.16
C LEU A 421 -4.22 -29.64 -8.94
N SER A 422 -3.82 -30.90 -8.85
CA SER A 422 -3.01 -31.38 -7.74
C SER A 422 -1.83 -32.25 -8.15
N ASP A 423 -0.73 -32.20 -7.39
CA ASP A 423 0.37 -33.16 -7.52
C ASP A 423 1.01 -33.18 -8.92
N ASN A 424 0.82 -32.13 -9.74
CA ASN A 424 1.37 -32.09 -11.09
C ASN A 424 2.82 -31.61 -11.04
N VAL A 425 3.65 -32.15 -11.94
CA VAL A 425 5.02 -31.70 -12.17
C VAL A 425 5.12 -31.10 -13.56
N VAL A 426 5.57 -29.85 -13.64
CA VAL A 426 5.77 -29.13 -14.90
C VAL A 426 7.23 -28.74 -15.02
N PHE A 427 7.89 -29.18 -16.09
CA PHE A 427 9.33 -28.94 -16.30
C PHE A 427 9.62 -28.34 -17.67
N ASP A 428 10.56 -27.39 -17.73
CA ASP A 428 11.13 -26.86 -18.97
C ASP A 428 10.05 -26.26 -19.88
N VAL A 429 9.48 -25.15 -19.41
CA VAL A 429 8.40 -24.40 -20.06
C VAL A 429 8.89 -23.01 -20.41
N VAL A 430 8.51 -22.51 -21.59
CA VAL A 430 8.69 -21.10 -21.97
C VAL A 430 7.43 -20.31 -21.61
N GLY A 431 7.60 -19.17 -20.95
CA GLY A 431 6.52 -18.47 -20.25
C GLY A 431 6.15 -19.19 -18.96
N SER A 432 4.90 -19.08 -18.54
CA SER A 432 4.49 -19.60 -17.23
C SER A 432 4.13 -21.10 -17.21
N ALA A 433 4.47 -21.83 -16.15
CA ALA A 433 4.23 -23.28 -16.07
C ALA A 433 2.75 -23.65 -15.85
N ILE A 434 2.09 -23.06 -14.85
CA ILE A 434 0.65 -23.27 -14.57
C ILE A 434 -0.05 -21.91 -14.62
N VAL A 435 -1.13 -21.82 -15.40
CA VAL A 435 -1.77 -20.55 -15.76
C VAL A 435 -3.28 -20.59 -15.55
N ALA A 436 -3.82 -19.56 -14.88
CA ALA A 436 -5.20 -19.13 -15.01
C ALA A 436 -5.25 -18.00 -16.07
N GLU A 437 -5.99 -18.18 -17.17
CA GLU A 437 -5.86 -17.32 -18.36
C GLU A 437 -6.76 -16.08 -18.32
N ASP A 438 -8.01 -16.20 -17.88
CA ASP A 438 -9.04 -15.15 -18.06
C ASP A 438 -9.38 -14.40 -16.75
N GLY A 439 -9.19 -15.07 -15.61
CA GLY A 439 -9.39 -14.56 -14.25
C GLY A 439 -10.76 -14.79 -13.66
N ASN A 440 -11.62 -15.55 -14.34
CA ASN A 440 -12.88 -16.06 -13.79
C ASN A 440 -12.80 -17.54 -13.38
N GLU A 441 -11.62 -18.16 -13.46
CA GLU A 441 -11.42 -19.56 -13.10
C GLU A 441 -11.66 -19.83 -11.61
N ILE A 442 -12.27 -20.98 -11.30
CA ILE A 442 -12.62 -21.41 -9.94
C ILE A 442 -12.02 -22.79 -9.64
N GLY A 443 -11.72 -23.07 -8.37
CA GLY A 443 -11.26 -24.39 -7.93
C GLY A 443 -10.04 -24.32 -7.02
N THR A 444 -9.12 -25.27 -7.16
CA THR A 444 -7.94 -25.40 -6.29
C THR A 444 -6.68 -25.77 -7.05
N TRP A 445 -5.54 -25.19 -6.68
CA TRP A 445 -4.21 -25.65 -7.06
C TRP A 445 -3.48 -26.12 -5.80
N SER A 446 -3.24 -27.43 -5.67
CA SER A 446 -2.67 -28.00 -4.45
C SER A 446 -1.45 -28.87 -4.70
N ASN A 447 -0.34 -28.63 -4.01
CA ASN A 447 0.83 -29.52 -4.05
C ASN A 447 1.40 -29.73 -5.47
N ASN A 448 1.40 -28.70 -6.32
CA ASN A 448 2.02 -28.77 -7.64
C ASN A 448 3.48 -28.31 -7.58
N LEU A 449 4.34 -28.89 -8.42
CA LEU A 449 5.75 -28.53 -8.53
C LEU A 449 6.06 -28.05 -9.96
N THR A 450 6.56 -26.82 -10.08
CA THR A 450 7.07 -26.28 -11.35
C THR A 450 8.58 -26.15 -11.27
N ILE A 451 9.29 -26.59 -12.30
CA ILE A 451 10.75 -26.55 -12.38
C ILE A 451 11.15 -25.95 -13.73
N LYS A 452 12.08 -24.99 -13.74
CA LYS A 452 12.64 -24.40 -14.96
C LYS A 452 11.56 -23.77 -15.85
N THR A 453 11.16 -22.56 -15.47
CA THR A 453 10.34 -21.69 -16.31
C THR A 453 11.21 -20.61 -16.90
N THR A 454 11.32 -20.63 -18.23
CA THR A 454 12.12 -19.68 -19.01
C THR A 454 11.20 -18.62 -19.61
N GLY A 455 11.75 -17.52 -20.10
CA GLY A 455 10.96 -16.45 -20.68
C GLY A 455 11.82 -15.62 -21.60
N ASP A 456 11.51 -14.34 -21.74
CA ASP A 456 12.37 -13.42 -22.48
C ASP A 456 13.77 -13.35 -21.83
N ASP A 457 14.73 -14.04 -22.44
CA ASP A 457 16.13 -14.15 -22.01
C ASP A 457 16.90 -12.83 -22.12
N ARG A 458 16.31 -11.75 -22.65
CA ARG A 458 16.98 -10.45 -22.88
C ARG A 458 16.03 -9.26 -22.67
N PRO A 459 15.63 -8.97 -21.42
CA PRO A 459 14.71 -7.87 -21.10
C PRO A 459 15.23 -6.47 -21.51
N GLU A 460 16.51 -6.35 -21.86
CA GLU A 460 17.18 -5.10 -22.24
C GLU A 460 17.29 -4.83 -23.76
N LEU A 461 16.77 -5.68 -24.65
CA LEU A 461 16.94 -5.55 -26.12
C LEU A 461 15.65 -5.34 -26.94
N ASP A 462 14.65 -4.64 -26.41
CA ASP A 462 13.34 -4.32 -27.03
C ASP A 462 12.25 -5.41 -26.90
N PHE A 463 11.54 -5.42 -25.77
CA PHE A 463 10.12 -5.82 -25.75
C PHE A 463 9.33 -4.83 -24.90
N ASP A 464 8.73 -3.87 -25.59
CA ASP A 464 7.80 -2.92 -25.01
C ASP A 464 6.55 -3.71 -24.54
N LEU A 465 6.05 -3.45 -23.34
CA LEU A 465 4.75 -3.96 -22.90
C LEU A 465 3.63 -3.51 -23.88
N SER A 466 3.88 -2.40 -24.57
CA SER A 466 2.99 -1.72 -25.52
C SER A 466 2.36 -2.63 -26.59
N PRO A 467 3.06 -3.50 -27.35
CA PRO A 467 2.44 -4.43 -28.30
C PRO A 467 1.74 -5.65 -27.66
N ARG A 468 2.17 -6.14 -26.49
CA ARG A 468 1.63 -7.38 -25.90
C ARG A 468 0.30 -7.16 -25.19
N VAL A 469 0.15 -6.03 -24.50
CA VAL A 469 -1.06 -5.71 -23.73
C VAL A 469 -2.32 -5.68 -24.62
N PRO A 470 -2.36 -4.97 -25.77
CA PRO A 470 -3.53 -4.98 -26.66
C PRO A 470 -3.86 -6.35 -27.24
N LEU A 471 -2.85 -7.22 -27.41
CA LEU A 471 -3.00 -8.58 -27.93
C LEU A 471 -3.42 -9.60 -26.86
N PHE A 472 -3.53 -9.20 -25.59
CA PHE A 472 -3.82 -10.07 -24.45
C PHE A 472 -2.80 -11.23 -24.37
N ASP A 473 -1.51 -10.90 -24.44
CA ASP A 473 -0.39 -11.84 -24.44
C ASP A 473 0.50 -11.70 -23.19
N PHE A 474 0.13 -12.44 -22.13
CA PHE A 474 0.75 -12.36 -20.80
C PHE A 474 1.45 -13.67 -20.37
N GLY A 475 1.99 -13.72 -19.15
CA GLY A 475 2.67 -14.92 -18.61
C GLY A 475 3.83 -15.40 -19.47
N PHE A 476 4.70 -14.47 -19.89
CA PHE A 476 5.79 -14.72 -20.83
C PHE A 476 7.18 -14.56 -20.21
N ASN A 477 7.32 -14.11 -18.96
CA ASN A 477 8.64 -13.87 -18.36
C ASN A 477 9.23 -15.10 -17.68
N GLY A 478 8.51 -16.23 -17.64
CA GLY A 478 9.00 -17.46 -17.02
C GLY A 478 8.57 -17.59 -15.57
N GLU A 479 7.30 -17.33 -15.28
CA GLU A 479 6.71 -17.48 -13.96
C GLU A 479 6.40 -18.96 -13.62
N GLY A 480 6.58 -19.38 -12.38
CA GLY A 480 6.12 -20.73 -11.95
C GLY A 480 4.60 -20.84 -12.06
N PHE A 481 3.90 -19.95 -11.37
CA PHE A 481 2.44 -19.86 -11.35
C PHE A 481 1.99 -18.48 -11.80
N TRP A 482 1.06 -18.43 -12.76
CA TRP A 482 0.43 -17.20 -13.24
C TRP A 482 -1.07 -17.22 -12.96
N LEU A 483 -1.54 -16.27 -12.16
CA LEU A 483 -2.96 -16.06 -11.93
C LEU A 483 -3.37 -14.75 -12.59
N GLN A 484 -4.09 -14.85 -13.72
CA GLN A 484 -4.82 -13.71 -14.28
C GLN A 484 -6.05 -13.44 -13.42
N GLY A 485 -6.36 -12.18 -13.11
CA GLY A 485 -7.48 -11.81 -12.25
C GLY A 485 -7.31 -12.33 -10.82
N ALA A 486 -8.20 -11.93 -9.92
CA ALA A 486 -8.05 -12.25 -8.52
C ALA A 486 -8.64 -13.60 -8.11
N GLY A 487 -8.14 -14.65 -8.77
CA GLY A 487 -7.86 -15.93 -8.12
C GLY A 487 -8.96 -16.47 -7.22
N GLN A 488 -10.13 -16.79 -7.78
CA GLN A 488 -11.05 -17.73 -7.14
C GLN A 488 -10.50 -19.18 -7.07
N ILE A 489 -9.22 -19.34 -7.38
CA ILE A 489 -8.42 -20.52 -7.18
C ILE A 489 -7.76 -20.41 -5.80
N LEU A 490 -8.05 -21.36 -4.92
CA LEU A 490 -7.30 -21.54 -3.68
C LEU A 490 -5.96 -22.21 -3.99
N MET A 491 -4.85 -21.59 -3.61
CA MET A 491 -3.51 -22.17 -3.71
C MET A 491 -3.02 -22.67 -2.37
N ASP A 492 -2.53 -23.91 -2.33
CA ASP A 492 -2.08 -24.57 -1.10
C ASP A 492 -0.91 -25.52 -1.39
N GLY A 493 0.22 -25.37 -0.70
CA GLY A 493 1.34 -26.33 -0.80
C GLY A 493 2.11 -26.31 -2.12
N ASN A 494 1.98 -25.27 -2.95
CA ASN A 494 2.61 -25.25 -4.28
C ASN A 494 4.09 -24.84 -4.21
N ILE A 495 4.91 -25.43 -5.09
CA ILE A 495 6.35 -25.24 -5.12
C ILE A 495 6.77 -24.74 -6.51
N ALA A 496 7.43 -23.59 -6.57
CA ALA A 496 8.09 -23.09 -7.78
C ALA A 496 9.61 -23.13 -7.60
N ALA A 497 10.30 -23.82 -8.49
CA ALA A 497 11.75 -23.90 -8.55
C ALA A 497 12.29 -23.40 -9.88
N SER A 498 13.40 -22.67 -9.85
CA SER A 498 14.15 -22.31 -11.05
C SER A 498 13.33 -21.47 -12.04
N SER A 499 12.71 -20.40 -11.53
CA SER A 499 11.93 -19.47 -12.36
C SER A 499 12.78 -18.30 -12.85
N ALA A 500 12.69 -17.99 -14.14
CA ALA A 500 13.35 -16.82 -14.75
C ALA A 500 12.75 -15.49 -14.26
N SER A 501 11.48 -15.50 -13.85
CA SER A 501 10.77 -14.36 -13.25
C SER A 501 10.28 -14.73 -11.84
N ALA A 502 9.02 -14.41 -11.51
CA ALA A 502 8.40 -14.74 -10.23
C ALA A 502 8.10 -16.22 -10.08
N GLY A 503 8.30 -16.77 -8.88
CA GLY A 503 7.71 -18.06 -8.54
C GLY A 503 6.19 -18.02 -8.65
N ILE A 504 5.58 -16.95 -8.11
CA ILE A 504 4.13 -16.73 -8.17
C ILE A 504 3.82 -15.30 -8.65
N MET A 505 2.96 -15.19 -9.66
CA MET A 505 2.43 -13.92 -10.17
C MET A 505 0.92 -13.85 -9.99
N LEU A 506 0.46 -12.86 -9.22
CA LEU A 506 -0.94 -12.46 -9.15
C LEU A 506 -1.15 -11.19 -9.98
N PHE A 507 -1.65 -11.36 -11.20
CA PHE A 507 -1.80 -10.27 -12.16
C PHE A 507 -3.27 -10.00 -12.43
N SER A 508 -3.74 -8.83 -12.03
CA SER A 508 -5.17 -8.53 -12.09
C SER A 508 -5.54 -7.64 -13.27
N ASN A 509 -4.83 -6.53 -13.53
CA ASN A 509 -5.12 -5.65 -14.67
C ASN A 509 -4.01 -4.64 -15.03
N VAL A 510 -4.04 -4.11 -16.26
CA VAL A 510 -3.27 -2.95 -16.76
C VAL A 510 -4.18 -2.02 -17.58
N ASP A 511 -3.75 -0.78 -17.86
CA ASP A 511 -4.51 0.14 -18.72
C ASP A 511 -4.85 -0.46 -20.09
N ALA A 512 -6.04 -0.17 -20.59
CA ALA A 512 -6.57 -0.64 -21.88
C ALA A 512 -6.74 -2.17 -22.02
N MET A 513 -6.45 -2.95 -20.97
CA MET A 513 -6.77 -4.37 -20.93
C MET A 513 -8.27 -4.57 -20.65
N ARG A 514 -8.88 -5.47 -21.40
CA ARG A 514 -10.29 -5.84 -21.23
C ARG A 514 -10.43 -6.79 -20.03
N SER A 515 -11.26 -6.45 -19.04
CA SER A 515 -11.53 -7.29 -17.88
C SER A 515 -12.67 -8.28 -18.10
N VAL A 516 -12.53 -9.48 -17.52
CA VAL A 516 -13.64 -10.43 -17.37
C VAL A 516 -14.45 -10.05 -16.14
N LYS A 517 -15.79 -10.11 -16.25
CA LYS A 517 -16.70 -9.93 -15.12
C LYS A 517 -17.13 -11.28 -14.58
N ILE A 518 -17.05 -11.44 -13.26
CA ILE A 518 -17.43 -12.63 -12.53
C ILE A 518 -18.85 -12.46 -12.00
N PRO A 519 -19.80 -13.36 -12.33
CA PRO A 519 -21.17 -13.31 -11.83
C PRO A 519 -21.25 -13.39 -10.30
N ALA A 520 -22.17 -12.64 -9.69
CA ALA A 520 -22.40 -12.67 -8.24
C ALA A 520 -22.70 -14.09 -7.72
N ALA A 521 -23.37 -14.91 -8.54
CA ALA A 521 -23.78 -16.27 -8.19
C ALA A 521 -22.62 -17.26 -8.02
N VAL A 522 -21.41 -16.94 -8.52
CA VAL A 522 -20.24 -17.80 -8.40
C VAL A 522 -19.15 -17.23 -7.49
N LEU A 523 -19.38 -16.06 -6.88
CA LEU A 523 -18.46 -15.53 -5.87
C LEU A 523 -18.68 -16.24 -4.54
N GLU A 524 -17.58 -16.57 -3.85
CA GLU A 524 -17.62 -16.96 -2.43
C GLU A 524 -18.22 -15.83 -1.57
N HIS A 525 -17.96 -14.59 -1.96
CA HIS A 525 -18.42 -13.37 -1.33
C HIS A 525 -19.26 -12.51 -2.28
N PRO A 526 -20.54 -12.84 -2.51
CA PRO A 526 -21.40 -12.10 -3.45
C PRO A 526 -21.62 -10.64 -3.04
N GLU A 527 -21.44 -10.29 -1.76
CA GLU A 527 -21.52 -8.92 -1.24
C GLU A 527 -20.52 -7.94 -1.88
N ILE A 528 -19.42 -8.46 -2.47
CA ILE A 528 -18.44 -7.68 -3.25
C ILE A 528 -19.10 -6.91 -4.39
N THR A 529 -20.16 -7.48 -4.97
CA THR A 529 -20.86 -6.87 -6.11
C THR A 529 -21.65 -5.62 -5.74
N GLN A 530 -21.81 -5.32 -4.45
CA GLN A 530 -22.66 -4.24 -3.95
C GLN A 530 -24.11 -4.28 -4.51
N GLY A 531 -24.60 -5.48 -4.86
CA GLY A 531 -25.93 -5.70 -5.42
C GLY A 531 -25.99 -5.79 -6.95
N ASP A 532 -24.87 -5.58 -7.66
CA ASP A 532 -24.77 -5.81 -9.10
C ASP A 532 -24.75 -7.30 -9.46
N ALA A 533 -25.09 -7.62 -10.71
CA ALA A 533 -25.14 -9.00 -11.20
C ALA A 533 -23.75 -9.64 -11.36
N ALA A 534 -22.69 -8.85 -11.47
CA ALA A 534 -21.31 -9.29 -11.67
C ALA A 534 -20.32 -8.19 -11.26
N VAL A 535 -19.08 -8.56 -10.96
CA VAL A 535 -17.97 -7.66 -10.61
C VAL A 535 -16.76 -7.95 -11.50
N ASP A 536 -15.91 -6.97 -11.77
CA ASP A 536 -14.64 -7.21 -12.47
C ASP A 536 -13.73 -8.16 -11.69
N ALA A 537 -13.07 -9.09 -12.39
CA ALA A 537 -12.19 -10.09 -11.79
C ALA A 537 -11.02 -9.49 -10.98
N PHE A 538 -10.56 -8.28 -11.31
CA PHE A 538 -9.49 -7.60 -10.57
C PHE A 538 -9.94 -6.94 -9.27
N ASN A 539 -11.26 -6.86 -9.04
CA ASN A 539 -11.93 -6.35 -7.84
C ASN A 539 -12.43 -7.50 -6.95
N VAL A 540 -11.87 -8.69 -7.07
CA VAL A 540 -12.15 -9.83 -6.21
C VAL A 540 -10.90 -10.03 -5.35
N PRO A 541 -10.96 -10.48 -4.09
CA PRO A 541 -9.77 -10.88 -3.37
C PRO A 541 -9.34 -12.28 -3.86
N ALA A 542 -8.04 -12.56 -3.90
CA ALA A 542 -7.63 -13.94 -4.11
C ALA A 542 -8.11 -14.79 -2.92
N ARG A 543 -8.62 -15.99 -3.22
CA ARG A 543 -9.20 -16.89 -2.22
C ARG A 543 -8.22 -17.30 -1.13
N GLY A 544 -6.94 -17.33 -1.48
CA GLY A 544 -5.82 -17.51 -0.55
C GLY A 544 -4.64 -18.20 -1.23
N ILE A 545 -3.43 -17.88 -0.76
CA ILE A 545 -2.18 -18.52 -1.16
C ILE A 545 -1.48 -18.98 0.13
N PHE A 546 -1.43 -20.28 0.34
CA PHE A 546 -0.94 -20.91 1.56
C PHE A 546 0.20 -21.89 1.28
N ASP A 547 1.03 -22.14 2.29
CA ASP A 547 2.05 -23.20 2.30
C ASP A 547 2.94 -23.22 1.05
N SER A 548 3.25 -22.05 0.50
CA SER A 548 3.88 -21.92 -0.81
C SER A 548 5.39 -21.77 -0.70
N THR A 549 6.14 -22.56 -1.48
CA THR A 549 7.60 -22.49 -1.53
C THR A 549 8.07 -21.97 -2.88
N VAL A 550 8.97 -20.99 -2.86
CA VAL A 550 9.66 -20.52 -4.07
C VAL A 550 11.16 -20.64 -3.83
N LEU A 551 11.86 -21.34 -4.72
CA LEU A 551 13.31 -21.44 -4.67
C LEU A 551 13.97 -21.12 -6.01
N ASN A 552 15.14 -20.49 -5.96
CA ASN A 552 15.93 -20.17 -7.14
C ASN A 552 15.11 -19.38 -8.19
N ALA A 553 14.48 -18.29 -7.77
CA ALA A 553 13.66 -17.44 -8.63
C ALA A 553 14.18 -16.00 -8.66
N GLU A 554 13.83 -15.25 -9.71
CA GLU A 554 14.14 -13.82 -9.76
C GLU A 554 13.30 -13.06 -8.74
N PHE A 555 12.00 -13.40 -8.67
CA PHE A 555 11.11 -12.87 -7.65
C PHE A 555 10.46 -14.01 -6.87
N GLY A 556 10.23 -13.85 -5.57
CA GLY A 556 9.40 -14.79 -4.82
C GLY A 556 7.95 -14.70 -5.30
N LEU A 557 7.35 -13.53 -5.05
CA LEU A 557 5.97 -13.23 -5.42
C LEU A 557 5.83 -11.81 -5.99
N ILE A 558 5.04 -11.67 -7.06
CA ILE A 558 4.66 -10.37 -7.61
C ILE A 558 3.14 -10.23 -7.59
N THR A 559 2.65 -9.07 -7.13
CA THR A 559 1.26 -8.65 -7.33
C THR A 559 1.21 -7.45 -8.25
N TRP A 560 0.28 -7.45 -9.21
CA TRP A 560 0.11 -6.35 -10.14
C TRP A 560 -1.35 -5.97 -10.33
N GLY A 561 -1.70 -4.73 -9.99
CA GLY A 561 -3.06 -4.18 -10.18
C GLY A 561 -4.12 -4.88 -9.34
N HIS A 562 -3.70 -5.63 -8.32
CA HIS A 562 -4.57 -6.45 -7.50
C HIS A 562 -5.33 -5.59 -6.49
N MET A 563 -6.66 -5.70 -6.47
CA MET A 563 -7.50 -4.97 -5.51
C MET A 563 -7.28 -3.44 -5.56
N ARG A 564 -7.12 -2.89 -6.76
CA ARG A 564 -6.62 -1.53 -7.01
C ARG A 564 -7.65 -0.38 -6.90
N ASN A 565 -8.95 -0.69 -6.90
CA ASN A 565 -10.05 0.16 -7.40
C ASN A 565 -9.98 1.70 -7.17
N GLN A 566 -9.96 2.44 -8.30
CA GLN A 566 -10.30 3.85 -8.49
C GLN A 566 -11.52 3.90 -9.44
N ASP A 567 -12.67 4.36 -8.92
CA ASP A 567 -13.94 4.70 -9.59
C ASP A 567 -14.61 3.84 -10.69
N GLY A 568 -14.10 2.65 -11.02
CA GLY A 568 -14.92 1.57 -11.58
C GLY A 568 -15.31 1.65 -13.06
N GLU A 569 -14.35 1.75 -13.99
CA GLU A 569 -14.19 0.83 -15.15
C GLU A 569 -13.01 1.29 -16.04
N LEU A 570 -11.96 0.47 -16.14
CA LEU A 570 -10.93 0.45 -17.20
C LEU A 570 -10.04 1.70 -17.45
N GLY A 571 -9.53 2.38 -16.42
CA GLY A 571 -8.38 3.28 -16.61
C GLY A 571 -7.63 3.72 -15.35
N PHE A 572 -6.32 3.98 -15.46
CA PHE A 572 -5.42 4.65 -14.48
C PHE A 572 -5.78 6.15 -14.26
N THR A 573 -6.90 6.65 -14.79
CA THR A 573 -7.12 8.10 -14.93
C THR A 573 -7.96 8.65 -13.79
N PHE A 574 -7.32 9.48 -12.97
CA PHE A 574 -7.83 10.50 -12.04
C PHE A 574 -9.37 10.58 -11.87
N GLY A 575 -9.84 10.06 -10.73
CA GLY A 575 -11.24 10.07 -10.29
C GLY A 575 -11.46 9.17 -9.06
N LEU A 576 -12.61 9.33 -8.40
CA LEU A 576 -12.90 8.97 -7.00
C LEU A 576 -12.24 7.66 -6.48
N GLU A 577 -11.40 7.78 -5.46
CA GLU A 577 -10.82 6.64 -4.73
C GLU A 577 -11.92 5.81 -4.04
N THR A 578 -12.45 4.81 -4.73
CA THR A 578 -13.60 4.02 -4.27
C THR A 578 -13.19 2.55 -4.28
N PRO A 579 -12.66 1.96 -3.19
CA PRO A 579 -12.43 0.52 -3.13
C PRO A 579 -13.72 -0.26 -3.38
N ALA A 580 -13.69 -1.31 -4.22
CA ALA A 580 -14.90 -2.08 -4.56
C ALA A 580 -15.52 -2.79 -3.34
N HIS A 581 -14.71 -3.13 -2.33
CA HIS A 581 -15.12 -3.81 -1.09
C HIS A 581 -13.98 -3.81 -0.04
N ARG A 582 -14.14 -4.57 1.06
CA ARG A 582 -13.23 -4.64 2.25
C ARG A 582 -12.39 -5.89 2.37
N LEU A 583 -12.84 -6.94 1.69
CA LEU A 583 -12.26 -8.25 1.83
C LEU A 583 -10.80 -8.20 1.40
N ARG A 584 -9.96 -8.84 2.20
CA ARG A 584 -8.52 -8.84 2.01
C ARG A 584 -8.09 -10.14 1.38
N THR A 585 -7.03 -10.08 0.60
CA THR A 585 -6.30 -11.27 0.18
C THR A 585 -5.35 -11.69 1.29
N THR A 586 -5.32 -12.98 1.61
CA THR A 586 -4.38 -13.56 2.57
C THR A 586 -3.35 -14.42 1.85
N ILE A 587 -2.08 -14.11 2.08
CA ILE A 587 -0.92 -14.88 1.65
C ILE A 587 -0.17 -15.24 2.92
N GLU A 588 -0.16 -16.51 3.29
CA GLU A 588 0.28 -16.96 4.61
C GLU A 588 1.09 -18.25 4.51
N ASP A 589 2.02 -18.45 5.44
CA ASP A 589 2.86 -19.64 5.57
C ASP A 589 3.66 -19.90 4.27
N PHE A 590 4.59 -19.02 3.93
CA PHE A 590 5.39 -19.12 2.69
C PHE A 590 6.89 -19.09 2.94
N ALA A 591 7.65 -19.75 2.08
CA ALA A 591 9.11 -19.79 2.13
C ALA A 591 9.72 -19.48 0.76
N PHE A 592 10.29 -18.28 0.62
CA PHE A 592 10.98 -17.81 -0.58
C PHE A 592 12.47 -17.75 -0.31
N TRP A 593 13.29 -18.50 -1.03
CA TRP A 593 14.73 -18.57 -0.78
C TRP A 593 15.56 -18.74 -2.06
N ALA A 594 16.85 -18.41 -1.98
CA ALA A 594 17.69 -18.22 -3.17
C ALA A 594 17.04 -17.25 -4.17
N ILE A 595 16.45 -16.17 -3.65
CA ILE A 595 15.83 -15.12 -4.45
C ILE A 595 16.90 -14.17 -4.97
N ARG A 596 16.84 -13.85 -6.27
CA ARG A 596 17.90 -13.10 -6.98
C ARG A 596 17.56 -11.65 -7.30
N GLY A 597 16.29 -11.28 -7.13
CA GLY A 597 15.74 -9.94 -7.34
C GLY A 597 15.02 -9.45 -6.09
N ASP A 598 13.68 -9.41 -6.09
CA ASP A 598 12.92 -9.08 -4.88
C ASP A 598 12.18 -10.28 -4.31
N GLY A 599 12.11 -10.36 -2.97
CA GLY A 599 11.30 -11.37 -2.29
C GLY A 599 9.82 -11.24 -2.63
N ILE A 600 9.22 -10.11 -2.25
CA ILE A 600 7.87 -9.73 -2.63
C ILE A 600 7.91 -8.40 -3.35
N PHE A 601 7.22 -8.28 -4.49
CA PHE A 601 7.07 -7.00 -5.18
C PHE A 601 5.59 -6.68 -5.43
N THR A 602 5.09 -5.62 -4.77
CA THR A 602 3.69 -5.19 -4.88
C THR A 602 3.56 -3.95 -5.75
N GLN A 603 2.79 -4.06 -6.82
CA GLN A 603 2.56 -2.96 -7.76
C GLN A 603 1.08 -2.68 -7.90
N TYR A 604 0.68 -1.44 -7.62
CA TYR A 604 -0.72 -1.01 -7.69
C TYR A 604 -1.64 -1.95 -6.91
N THR A 605 -1.19 -2.41 -5.74
CA THR A 605 -1.85 -3.45 -4.96
C THR A 605 -2.39 -2.90 -3.65
N SER A 606 -3.60 -3.31 -3.27
CA SER A 606 -4.13 -2.96 -1.95
C SER A 606 -4.84 -4.12 -1.25
N GLN A 607 -5.16 -3.94 0.04
CA GLN A 607 -5.95 -4.90 0.83
C GLN A 607 -5.37 -6.33 0.86
N THR A 608 -4.05 -6.44 1.05
CA THR A 608 -3.37 -7.74 1.09
C THR A 608 -2.62 -7.91 2.42
N ASP A 609 -2.75 -9.09 3.01
CA ASP A 609 -2.01 -9.52 4.19
C ASP A 609 -0.98 -10.58 3.81
N PHE A 610 0.27 -10.34 4.18
CA PHE A 610 1.39 -11.28 4.09
C PHE A 610 1.75 -11.72 5.51
N ARG A 611 1.64 -13.03 5.81
CA ARG A 611 1.82 -13.56 7.16
C ARG A 611 2.77 -14.76 7.20
N ASN A 612 3.52 -14.90 8.29
CA ASN A 612 4.36 -16.08 8.59
C ASN A 612 5.29 -16.47 7.43
N GLY A 613 6.00 -15.51 6.88
CA GLY A 613 6.77 -15.69 5.65
C GLY A 613 8.28 -15.64 5.86
N LEU A 614 9.01 -16.56 5.24
CA LEU A 614 10.46 -16.53 5.10
C LEU A 614 10.85 -15.97 3.73
N ILE A 615 11.74 -14.98 3.70
CA ILE A 615 12.24 -14.34 2.48
C ILE A 615 13.76 -14.22 2.56
N LEU A 616 14.45 -15.07 1.79
CA LEU A 616 15.90 -15.15 1.76
C LEU A 616 16.44 -14.84 0.36
N GLY A 617 17.25 -13.79 0.27
CA GLY A 617 18.12 -13.53 -0.86
C GLY A 617 19.42 -14.32 -0.74
N ASP A 618 20.53 -13.70 -1.11
CA ASP A 618 21.87 -14.25 -0.92
C ASP A 618 22.41 -13.83 0.46
N LEU A 619 22.72 -14.79 1.31
CA LEU A 619 23.17 -14.53 2.68
C LEU A 619 24.64 -14.10 2.76
N ASP A 620 25.45 -14.50 1.78
CA ASP A 620 26.89 -14.20 1.74
C ASP A 620 27.16 -12.90 0.97
N ASP A 621 26.45 -12.69 -0.15
CA ASP A 621 26.50 -11.48 -0.97
C ASP A 621 25.09 -10.94 -1.26
N PRO A 622 24.46 -10.25 -0.28
CA PRO A 622 23.12 -9.67 -0.37
C PRO A 622 22.77 -9.06 -1.72
N VAL A 623 21.58 -9.39 -2.21
CA VAL A 623 21.12 -9.01 -3.54
C VAL A 623 21.18 -7.49 -3.71
N ALA A 624 22.08 -7.06 -4.59
CA ALA A 624 22.34 -5.64 -4.82
C ALA A 624 21.13 -4.92 -5.43
N TYR A 625 20.87 -3.71 -4.97
CA TYR A 625 19.87 -2.83 -5.52
C TYR A 625 20.30 -2.34 -6.91
N ARG A 626 19.50 -2.64 -7.94
CA ARG A 626 19.75 -2.20 -9.32
C ARG A 626 18.62 -1.32 -9.80
N THR A 627 18.88 -0.05 -10.11
CA THR A 627 17.87 0.87 -10.66
C THR A 627 17.39 0.44 -12.04
N GLY A 628 16.08 0.19 -12.20
CA GLY A 628 15.45 -0.01 -13.51
C GLY A 628 15.31 1.29 -14.31
N ILE A 629 14.95 1.19 -15.60
CA ILE A 629 14.83 2.32 -16.55
C ILE A 629 13.81 3.38 -16.06
N ASN A 630 12.82 2.97 -15.24
CA ASN A 630 11.79 3.85 -14.66
C ASN A 630 11.99 4.13 -13.15
N GLY A 631 13.17 3.84 -12.57
CA GLY A 631 13.40 3.99 -11.12
C GLY A 631 12.88 2.83 -10.25
N GLU A 632 12.18 1.87 -10.84
CA GLU A 632 11.69 0.62 -10.22
C GLU A 632 12.81 -0.44 -10.23
N GLY A 633 13.82 -0.24 -9.39
CA GLY A 633 14.92 -1.20 -9.25
C GLY A 633 14.55 -2.52 -8.56
N ARG A 634 15.44 -3.52 -8.62
CA ARG A 634 15.36 -4.83 -7.94
C ARG A 634 16.39 -4.92 -6.80
N GLY A 635 16.28 -5.86 -5.87
CA GLY A 635 17.24 -6.10 -4.78
C GLY A 635 16.67 -5.81 -3.38
N ARG A 636 15.38 -6.06 -3.18
CA ARG A 636 14.63 -5.74 -1.96
C ARG A 636 14.02 -7.01 -1.37
N GLY A 637 14.02 -7.16 -0.04
CA GLY A 637 13.21 -8.20 0.59
C GLY A 637 11.73 -8.02 0.28
N VAL A 638 11.22 -6.81 0.48
CA VAL A 638 9.88 -6.40 0.09
C VAL A 638 9.92 -5.04 -0.61
N GLY A 639 9.43 -5.00 -1.85
CA GLY A 639 9.30 -3.82 -2.68
C GLY A 639 7.84 -3.41 -2.89
N SER A 640 7.60 -2.11 -3.00
CA SER A 640 6.29 -1.54 -3.34
C SER A 640 6.45 -0.35 -4.29
N ASN A 641 5.46 -0.12 -5.16
CA ASN A 641 5.34 1.13 -5.94
C ASN A 641 4.46 2.16 -5.22
N THR A 642 4.43 3.40 -5.71
CA THR A 642 3.74 4.55 -5.07
C THR A 642 2.21 4.51 -5.05
N ALA A 643 1.60 3.47 -5.63
CA ALA A 643 0.16 3.31 -5.71
C ALA A 643 -0.37 2.12 -4.87
N SER A 644 0.53 1.31 -4.30
CA SER A 644 0.14 0.22 -3.40
C SER A 644 -0.09 0.75 -1.99
N LYS A 645 -1.17 0.31 -1.32
CA LYS A 645 -1.58 0.81 0.01
C LYS A 645 -2.31 -0.25 0.83
N ASN A 646 -2.51 -0.02 2.13
CA ASN A 646 -3.26 -0.93 3.01
C ASN A 646 -2.72 -2.39 2.99
N LEU A 647 -1.40 -2.53 3.13
CA LEU A 647 -0.69 -3.80 3.13
C LEU A 647 -0.24 -4.17 4.55
N THR A 648 -0.51 -5.40 4.99
CA THR A 648 -0.01 -5.90 6.29
C THR A 648 1.12 -6.89 6.04
N TYR A 649 2.27 -6.64 6.66
CA TYR A 649 3.38 -7.58 6.73
C TYR A 649 3.50 -8.03 8.19
N ASP A 650 3.13 -9.26 8.50
CA ASP A 650 3.08 -9.78 9.88
C ASP A 650 3.92 -11.05 10.01
N ASN A 651 4.81 -11.09 10.99
CA ASN A 651 5.67 -12.25 11.26
C ASN A 651 6.49 -12.69 10.03
N LEU A 652 7.12 -11.72 9.34
CA LEU A 652 8.03 -12.00 8.22
C LEU A 652 9.48 -12.06 8.68
N HIS A 653 10.26 -12.99 8.13
CA HIS A 653 11.71 -13.05 8.28
C HIS A 653 12.38 -12.70 6.94
N ILE A 654 13.08 -11.57 6.87
CA ILE A 654 13.70 -11.05 5.64
C ILE A 654 15.22 -10.97 5.82
N GLU A 655 15.97 -11.56 4.89
CA GLU A 655 17.43 -11.61 4.97
C GLU A 655 18.13 -11.72 3.62
N GLY A 656 19.33 -11.15 3.48
CA GLY A 656 20.16 -11.36 2.27
C GLY A 656 19.84 -10.41 1.11
N PHE A 657 19.43 -9.17 1.42
CA PHE A 657 19.13 -8.13 0.43
C PHE A 657 19.88 -6.84 0.74
N GLU A 658 20.21 -6.02 -0.26
CA GLU A 658 20.72 -4.67 0.01
C GLU A 658 19.66 -3.86 0.79
N ILE A 659 18.39 -3.98 0.41
CA ILE A 659 17.27 -3.27 1.02
C ILE A 659 16.30 -4.27 1.66
N GLY A 660 15.95 -4.06 2.93
CA GLY A 660 14.96 -4.90 3.62
C GLY A 660 13.55 -4.66 3.11
N LEU A 661 12.96 -3.53 3.48
CA LEU A 661 11.62 -3.11 3.08
C LEU A 661 11.67 -1.69 2.47
N ARG A 662 11.00 -1.53 1.32
CA ARG A 662 10.74 -0.20 0.75
C ARG A 662 9.41 0.36 1.24
N LEU A 663 9.48 1.49 1.93
CA LEU A 663 8.37 2.36 2.31
C LEU A 663 8.16 3.44 1.23
N LEU A 664 6.92 3.89 1.05
CA LEU A 664 6.61 4.95 0.10
C LEU A 664 6.63 6.31 0.81
N ALA A 665 6.89 7.40 0.11
CA ALA A 665 6.72 8.74 0.64
C ALA A 665 5.23 9.13 0.65
N GLU A 666 4.73 9.66 1.77
CA GLU A 666 3.42 10.32 1.81
C GLU A 666 3.49 11.73 1.19
N GLY A 667 2.42 12.20 0.55
CA GLY A 667 2.29 13.59 0.09
C GLY A 667 2.95 13.97 -1.25
N MET A 668 3.51 13.02 -2.01
CA MET A 668 3.98 13.34 -3.37
C MET A 668 2.80 13.42 -4.34
N ALA A 669 2.38 14.65 -4.66
CA ALA A 669 1.79 14.95 -5.96
C ALA A 669 2.94 15.02 -6.98
N SER A 670 2.88 14.21 -8.04
CA SER A 670 3.79 14.39 -9.16
C SER A 670 3.60 15.78 -9.78
N ALA A 671 4.62 16.31 -10.46
CA ALA A 671 4.53 17.60 -11.15
C ALA A 671 3.46 17.63 -12.27
N ASP A 672 2.93 16.46 -12.67
CA ASP A 672 1.85 16.29 -13.66
C ASP A 672 0.48 15.98 -12.99
N GLU A 673 0.48 15.64 -11.69
CA GLU A 673 -0.71 15.38 -10.84
C GLU A 673 -1.29 16.70 -10.27
N GLN A 674 -1.33 17.76 -11.06
CA GLN A 674 -2.00 19.02 -10.68
C GLN A 674 -3.53 18.90 -10.54
N HIS A 675 -4.10 17.72 -10.78
CA HIS A 675 -5.55 17.51 -10.84
C HIS A 675 -6.16 16.69 -9.69
N ASP A 676 -5.37 15.98 -8.87
CA ASP A 676 -5.89 15.35 -7.65
C ASP A 676 -4.74 14.94 -6.69
N PRO A 677 -4.54 15.60 -5.54
CA PRO A 677 -3.62 15.09 -4.52
C PRO A 677 -4.25 13.87 -3.84
N SER A 678 -3.91 12.68 -4.33
CA SER A 678 -4.31 11.40 -3.73
C SER A 678 -3.91 11.36 -2.23
N PRO A 679 -4.88 11.19 -1.31
CA PRO A 679 -4.64 11.00 0.12
C PRO A 679 -3.60 9.92 0.43
N ALA A 680 -2.66 10.22 1.32
CA ALA A 680 -1.80 9.31 2.08
C ALA A 680 -1.51 7.93 1.45
N ARG A 681 -0.50 7.88 0.57
CA ARG A 681 -0.05 6.68 -0.16
C ARG A 681 0.38 5.48 0.72
N ASN A 682 0.62 5.66 2.01
CA ASN A 682 0.89 4.58 2.99
C ASN A 682 -0.26 4.28 3.95
N ALA A 683 -1.42 4.94 3.83
CA ALA A 683 -2.50 4.82 4.80
C ALA A 683 -2.82 3.34 5.09
N ALA A 684 -2.81 3.00 6.38
CA ALA A 684 -3.08 1.69 6.95
C ALA A 684 -2.07 0.55 6.67
N SER A 685 -0.94 0.78 5.99
CA SER A 685 0.10 -0.25 5.84
C SER A 685 0.89 -0.46 7.14
N ARG A 686 1.26 -1.72 7.43
CA ARG A 686 1.86 -2.12 8.73
C ARG A 686 2.95 -3.16 8.56
N LEU A 687 3.99 -3.07 9.40
CA LEU A 687 5.01 -4.09 9.61
C LEU A 687 4.97 -4.53 11.08
N LEU A 688 4.60 -5.78 11.31
CA LEU A 688 4.29 -6.33 12.64
C LEU A 688 5.12 -7.60 12.88
N ASN A 689 5.59 -7.81 14.11
CA ASN A 689 6.18 -9.07 14.57
C ASN A 689 7.33 -9.62 13.69
N SER A 690 7.99 -8.77 12.90
CA SER A 690 8.87 -9.22 11.82
C SER A 690 10.35 -9.11 12.18
N THR A 691 11.21 -9.77 11.43
CA THR A 691 12.68 -9.67 11.55
C THR A 691 13.28 -9.32 10.19
N ILE A 692 14.05 -8.24 10.13
CA ILE A 692 14.77 -7.81 8.93
C ILE A 692 16.26 -7.70 9.28
N ARG A 693 17.07 -8.63 8.77
CA ARG A 693 18.50 -8.70 9.12
C ARG A 693 19.40 -8.95 7.92
N ASN A 694 20.71 -8.81 8.09
CA ASN A 694 21.70 -8.99 7.03
C ASN A 694 21.38 -8.13 5.78
N VAL A 695 20.98 -6.89 6.01
CA VAL A 695 20.69 -5.90 4.96
C VAL A 695 21.53 -4.64 5.14
N ASP A 696 21.73 -3.87 4.07
CA ASP A 696 22.44 -2.58 4.16
C ASP A 696 21.51 -1.45 4.58
N VAL A 697 20.29 -1.46 4.05
CA VAL A 697 19.23 -0.48 4.32
C VAL A 697 17.98 -1.21 4.76
N PRO A 698 17.71 -1.32 6.08
CA PRO A 698 16.53 -2.01 6.57
C PRO A 698 15.21 -1.41 6.06
N LEU A 699 15.10 -0.08 6.08
CA LEU A 699 13.93 0.64 5.61
C LEU A 699 14.36 1.73 4.62
N GLN A 700 13.92 1.62 3.37
CA GLN A 700 14.13 2.67 2.36
C GLN A 700 12.83 3.43 2.15
N ILE A 701 12.83 4.75 2.36
CA ILE A 701 11.69 5.60 1.98
C ILE A 701 11.89 6.10 0.55
N PHE A 702 10.94 5.84 -0.34
CA PHE A 702 11.03 6.15 -1.77
C PHE A 702 9.99 7.20 -2.19
N GLY A 703 10.47 8.29 -2.81
CA GLY A 703 9.65 9.29 -3.49
C GLY A 703 9.95 9.34 -4.99
N ALA A 704 8.92 9.29 -5.84
CA ALA A 704 9.07 9.12 -7.29
C ALA A 704 9.72 10.32 -8.02
N PHE A 705 9.83 11.49 -7.40
CA PHE A 705 10.35 12.70 -8.05
C PHE A 705 11.30 13.47 -7.10
N HIS A 706 12.59 13.49 -7.44
CA HIS A 706 13.61 14.29 -6.77
C HIS A 706 13.23 15.78 -6.75
N ASN A 707 12.90 16.33 -5.56
CA ASN A 707 13.14 17.72 -5.12
C ASN A 707 12.25 18.23 -3.96
N THR A 708 11.39 17.42 -3.34
CA THR A 708 10.56 17.92 -2.21
C THR A 708 11.16 17.53 -0.87
N THR A 709 11.37 18.51 0.00
CA THR A 709 12.04 18.40 1.31
C THR A 709 11.11 17.93 2.43
N SER A 710 10.01 17.24 2.10
CA SER A 710 8.97 16.82 3.05
C SER A 710 8.60 15.35 2.78
N ILE A 711 9.54 14.46 3.06
CA ILE A 711 9.41 13.00 2.88
C ILE A 711 9.33 12.38 4.28
N ASP A 712 8.20 12.52 4.99
CA ASP A 712 8.00 11.95 6.32
C ASP A 712 6.71 11.10 6.30
N PRO A 713 6.77 9.78 6.52
CA PRO A 713 5.57 8.95 6.58
C PRO A 713 4.78 9.28 7.87
N HIS A 714 3.62 9.91 7.75
CA HIS A 714 2.81 10.28 8.91
C HIS A 714 2.19 9.05 9.59
N TYR A 715 1.94 7.94 8.87
CA TYR A 715 1.08 6.85 9.37
C TYR A 715 1.55 5.39 9.15
N PHE A 716 2.84 5.15 8.86
CA PHE A 716 3.34 3.76 8.75
C PHE A 716 3.55 3.13 10.13
N VAL A 717 2.92 1.97 10.38
CA VAL A 717 3.00 1.26 11.67
C VAL A 717 4.16 0.26 11.65
N ILE A 718 5.09 0.40 12.58
CA ILE A 718 6.10 -0.61 12.89
C ILE A 718 5.90 -1.02 14.34
N ASP A 719 5.58 -2.29 14.57
CA ASP A 719 5.42 -2.82 15.92
C ASP A 719 6.06 -4.20 16.07
N ASN A 720 6.61 -4.45 17.26
CA ASN A 720 7.30 -5.69 17.63
C ASN A 720 8.24 -6.25 16.54
N THR A 721 8.96 -5.38 15.83
CA THR A 721 9.80 -5.75 14.68
C THR A 721 11.27 -5.51 14.99
N ALA A 722 12.12 -6.49 14.69
CA ALA A 722 13.56 -6.46 14.91
C ALA A 722 14.33 -6.13 13.63
N PHE A 723 15.36 -5.28 13.74
CA PHE A 723 16.22 -4.88 12.62
C PHE A 723 17.70 -5.11 12.95
N GLU A 724 18.44 -5.73 12.03
CA GLU A 724 19.89 -5.93 12.14
C GLU A 724 20.61 -5.63 10.83
N ALA A 725 21.04 -4.37 10.65
CA ALA A 725 21.80 -3.95 9.47
C ALA A 725 23.26 -4.45 9.50
N ARG A 726 23.85 -4.74 8.34
CA ARG A 726 25.28 -5.12 8.21
C ARG A 726 26.25 -4.01 8.61
N SER A 727 25.86 -2.76 8.36
CA SER A 727 26.63 -1.56 8.69
C SER A 727 25.75 -0.51 9.39
N PRO A 728 25.44 -0.70 10.68
CA PRO A 728 24.60 0.24 11.40
C PRO A 728 25.30 1.60 11.54
N HIS A 729 24.58 2.68 11.22
CA HIS A 729 25.04 4.05 11.47
C HIS A 729 25.18 4.33 12.98
N SER A 730 26.07 5.24 13.37
CA SER A 730 26.47 5.42 14.78
C SER A 730 25.70 6.49 15.56
N VAL A 731 24.83 7.28 14.93
CA VAL A 731 24.12 8.39 15.60
C VAL A 731 22.64 8.04 15.74
N PRO A 732 22.05 7.93 16.95
CA PRO A 732 20.63 7.65 17.11
C PRO A 732 19.76 8.83 16.68
N ALA A 733 18.50 8.56 16.33
CA ALA A 733 17.50 9.60 16.09
C ALA A 733 17.22 10.41 17.37
N TYR A 734 16.81 11.67 17.19
CA TYR A 734 16.36 12.52 18.28
C TYR A 734 14.83 12.47 18.35
N ALA A 735 14.30 11.85 19.40
CA ALA A 735 12.86 11.81 19.68
C ALA A 735 12.44 13.03 20.50
N HIS A 736 11.45 13.76 20.00
CA HIS A 736 10.90 14.93 20.66
C HIS A 736 9.42 15.08 20.33
N PHE A 737 8.63 15.52 21.31
CA PHE A 737 7.27 15.96 21.07
C PHE A 737 6.87 17.11 21.95
N GLU A 738 6.06 18.00 21.40
CA GLU A 738 5.36 19.03 22.16
C GLU A 738 3.93 18.58 22.48
N SER A 739 3.35 19.17 23.52
CA SER A 739 2.00 18.84 23.97
C SER A 739 1.16 20.08 24.20
N THR A 740 -0.05 20.10 23.66
CA THR A 740 -1.02 21.18 23.84
C THR A 740 -2.26 20.65 24.52
N LEU A 741 -2.66 21.24 25.66
CA LEU A 741 -3.90 20.88 26.36
C LEU A 741 -5.09 21.47 25.59
N LEU A 742 -5.88 20.61 24.95
CA LEU A 742 -7.01 21.00 24.09
C LEU A 742 -8.36 21.03 24.82
N ALA A 743 -8.56 20.17 25.81
CA ALA A 743 -9.76 20.16 26.64
C ALA A 743 -9.47 19.48 27.98
N THR A 744 -10.50 19.27 28.81
CA THR A 744 -10.35 18.56 30.08
C THR A 744 -9.71 17.19 29.87
N ASN A 745 -8.50 17.01 30.43
CA ASN A 745 -7.64 15.83 30.30
C ASN A 745 -7.22 15.45 28.85
N ALA A 746 -7.44 16.32 27.88
CA ALA A 746 -7.27 16.04 26.46
C ALA A 746 -6.11 16.83 25.87
N PHE A 747 -5.21 16.15 25.17
CA PHE A 747 -3.98 16.73 24.62
C PHE A 747 -3.84 16.42 23.13
N GLU A 748 -3.29 17.38 22.38
CA GLU A 748 -2.58 17.12 21.13
C GLU A 748 -1.10 16.93 21.43
N LEU A 749 -0.50 15.95 20.77
CA LEU A 749 0.89 15.56 20.91
C LEU A 749 1.53 15.60 19.52
N ASP A 750 2.53 16.46 19.36
CA ASP A 750 3.15 16.74 18.06
C ASP A 750 4.63 16.37 18.09
N ALA A 751 4.99 15.29 17.39
CA ALA A 751 6.37 14.81 17.28
C ALA A 751 7.19 15.46 16.16
N SER A 752 6.70 16.56 15.57
CA SER A 752 7.31 17.24 14.41
C SER A 752 8.76 17.68 14.57
N ASP A 753 9.22 17.87 15.80
CA ASP A 753 10.60 18.24 16.11
C ASP A 753 11.54 17.03 16.23
N SER A 754 11.06 15.81 15.97
CA SER A 754 11.90 14.62 15.88
C SER A 754 12.72 14.63 14.59
N TYR A 755 14.00 14.24 14.64
CA TYR A 755 14.87 14.25 13.46
C TYR A 755 16.03 13.24 13.55
N HIS A 756 16.68 13.00 12.41
CA HIS A 756 17.92 12.22 12.29
C HIS A 756 18.97 12.98 11.47
N VAL A 757 20.22 13.01 11.91
CA VAL A 757 21.30 13.85 11.34
C VAL A 757 22.18 13.17 10.28
N ASP A 758 22.10 11.85 10.14
CA ASP A 758 22.93 11.10 9.18
C ASP A 758 22.15 10.85 7.88
N THR A 759 22.63 11.37 6.76
CA THR A 759 22.13 11.08 5.42
C THR A 759 23.26 10.55 4.55
N ARG A 760 23.36 9.23 4.39
CA ARG A 760 24.02 8.65 3.20
C ARG A 760 23.11 8.93 2.00
N ALA A 761 23.50 9.91 1.19
CA ALA A 761 23.38 9.96 -0.27
C ALA A 761 22.10 9.44 -0.99
N ILE A 762 20.94 9.34 -0.32
CA ILE A 762 19.63 9.13 -0.95
C ILE A 762 18.64 10.04 -0.22
N ASP A 763 17.88 10.81 -0.98
CA ASP A 763 17.02 11.91 -0.53
C ASP A 763 15.81 11.43 0.33
N SER A 764 16.00 11.04 1.60
CA SER A 764 14.85 10.77 2.51
C SER A 764 15.10 11.25 3.94
N ILE A 765 14.09 11.89 4.55
CA ILE A 765 14.09 12.30 5.96
C ILE A 765 14.09 11.02 6.83
N GLY A 766 14.86 11.00 7.93
CA GLY A 766 15.35 9.76 8.54
C GLY A 766 14.45 9.03 9.54
N ILE A 767 13.16 9.37 9.68
CA ILE A 767 12.22 8.67 10.59
C ILE A 767 11.22 7.88 9.76
N ALA A 768 10.97 6.63 10.14
CA ALA A 768 10.10 5.69 9.43
C ALA A 768 8.76 5.44 10.15
N SER A 769 8.70 5.54 11.48
CA SER A 769 7.48 5.31 12.26
C SER A 769 7.49 6.02 13.62
N TYR A 770 6.31 6.34 14.14
CA TYR A 770 6.05 6.99 15.43
C TYR A 770 5.01 6.17 16.20
N GLY A 771 5.36 5.66 17.37
CA GLY A 771 4.48 4.93 18.29
C GLY A 771 4.33 5.68 19.63
N TRP A 772 3.15 5.63 20.21
CA TRP A 772 2.78 6.35 21.43
C TRP A 772 2.22 5.38 22.46
N ASP A 773 2.78 5.40 23.66
CA ASP A 773 2.32 4.68 24.85
C ASP A 773 1.80 5.72 25.87
N PHE A 774 0.51 5.66 26.19
CA PHE A 774 -0.19 6.60 27.05
C PHE A 774 -0.38 6.09 28.50
N ASP A 775 -0.14 4.81 28.75
CA ASP A 775 -0.39 4.19 30.06
C ASP A 775 0.87 3.59 30.73
N ALA A 776 2.00 3.64 30.03
CA ALA A 776 3.32 3.14 30.42
C ALA A 776 3.37 1.62 30.63
N ASP A 777 2.59 0.84 29.88
CA ASP A 777 2.69 -0.62 29.85
C ASP A 777 3.83 -1.15 28.95
N GLY A 778 4.44 -0.28 28.15
CA GLY A 778 5.52 -0.60 27.21
C GLY A 778 5.06 -1.07 25.84
N VAL A 779 3.75 -1.01 25.56
CA VAL A 779 3.11 -1.26 24.27
C VAL A 779 2.62 0.08 23.71
N ASN A 780 2.77 0.29 22.40
CA ASN A 780 2.25 1.51 21.78
C ASN A 780 0.72 1.40 21.61
N ASP A 781 -0.02 2.34 22.19
CA ASP A 781 -1.48 2.51 22.08
C ASP A 781 -1.91 3.18 20.76
N ALA A 782 -1.07 4.04 20.21
CA ALA A 782 -1.36 4.80 19.00
C ALA A 782 -0.12 4.98 18.13
N PHE A 783 -0.34 5.27 16.85
CA PHE A 783 0.72 5.52 15.88
C PHE A 783 0.47 6.78 15.08
N GLY A 784 1.55 7.45 14.71
CA GLY A 784 1.57 8.59 13.82
C GLY A 784 2.30 9.80 14.38
N ARG A 785 2.76 10.70 13.51
CA ARG A 785 3.58 11.85 13.92
C ARG A 785 2.84 12.83 14.85
N LYS A 786 1.54 13.04 14.61
CA LYS A 786 0.66 13.83 15.47
C LYS A 786 -0.48 12.94 15.94
N VAL A 787 -0.76 12.96 17.24
CA VAL A 787 -1.87 12.21 17.84
C VAL A 787 -2.55 13.06 18.91
N ARG A 788 -3.84 12.83 19.10
CA ARG A 788 -4.65 13.42 20.16
C ARG A 788 -5.14 12.31 21.09
N HIS A 789 -5.13 12.57 22.39
CA HIS A 789 -5.53 11.59 23.40
C HIS A 789 -6.23 12.26 24.59
N THR A 790 -7.27 11.60 25.11
CA THR A 790 -7.98 12.04 26.32
C THR A 790 -7.77 11.03 27.44
N PHE A 791 -7.20 11.48 28.57
CA PHE A 791 -7.02 10.64 29.75
C PHE A 791 -8.30 10.54 30.60
N ASP A 792 -8.62 9.34 31.07
CA ASP A 792 -9.80 9.07 31.90
C ASP A 792 -9.82 9.77 33.27
N SER A 793 -8.67 10.26 33.73
CA SER A 793 -8.53 10.87 35.06
C SER A 793 -7.48 11.97 35.08
N ALA A 794 -7.73 12.99 35.91
CA ALA A 794 -6.78 14.06 36.18
C ALA A 794 -5.56 13.56 36.97
N GLY A 795 -4.45 14.29 36.87
CA GLY A 795 -3.17 14.03 37.50
C GLY A 795 -2.06 13.76 36.49
N PRO A 796 -0.83 13.49 36.97
CA PRO A 796 0.32 13.24 36.11
C PRO A 796 0.15 11.94 35.32
N LYS A 797 0.38 12.01 34.00
CA LYS A 797 0.30 10.91 33.04
C LYS A 797 1.64 10.77 32.31
N PRO A 798 2.35 9.63 32.45
CA PRO A 798 3.50 9.37 31.61
C PRO A 798 3.02 9.15 30.17
N VAL A 799 3.65 9.81 29.21
CA VAL A 799 3.46 9.57 27.77
C VAL A 799 4.82 9.31 27.17
N THR A 800 4.96 8.17 26.51
CA THR A 800 6.19 7.78 25.82
C THR A 800 5.96 7.81 24.32
N LEU A 801 6.78 8.62 23.63
CA LEU A 801 6.94 8.55 22.19
C LEU A 801 8.10 7.59 21.89
N THR A 802 7.90 6.64 20.99
CA THR A 802 8.93 5.77 20.41
C THR A 802 8.99 6.02 18.91
N ILE A 803 10.14 6.46 18.40
CA ILE A 803 10.38 6.61 16.94
C ILE A 803 11.29 5.50 16.44
N VAL A 804 11.08 5.06 15.20
CA VAL A 804 11.97 4.12 14.49
C VAL A 804 12.58 4.85 13.29
N ASP A 805 13.91 4.85 13.19
CA ASP A 805 14.62 5.45 12.05
C ASP A 805 14.70 4.50 10.84
N THR A 806 15.15 5.00 9.68
CA THR A 806 15.31 4.20 8.46
C THR A 806 16.37 3.09 8.55
N ALA A 807 17.24 3.16 9.57
CA ALA A 807 18.17 2.09 9.92
C ALA A 807 17.54 1.05 10.88
N GLY A 808 16.24 1.17 11.19
CA GLY A 808 15.50 0.25 12.05
C GLY A 808 15.80 0.42 13.55
N ARG A 809 16.46 1.49 13.97
CA ARG A 809 16.75 1.73 15.40
C ARG A 809 15.63 2.53 16.04
N SER A 810 15.21 2.09 17.23
CA SER A 810 14.23 2.81 18.02
C SER A 810 14.87 3.79 19.01
N THR A 811 14.21 4.93 19.23
CA THR A 811 14.54 5.86 20.32
C THR A 811 13.25 6.31 20.98
N SER A 812 13.22 6.31 22.32
CA SER A 812 12.04 6.71 23.07
C SER A 812 12.30 7.92 23.97
N VAL A 813 11.29 8.77 24.12
CA VAL A 813 11.27 9.88 25.08
C VAL A 813 9.97 9.83 25.87
N THR A 814 10.08 9.85 27.20
CA THR A 814 8.92 9.92 28.09
C THR A 814 8.81 11.32 28.68
N ARG A 815 7.65 11.96 28.55
CA ARG A 815 7.29 13.19 29.27
C ARG A 815 6.09 12.92 30.17
N THR A 816 6.00 13.64 31.29
CA THR A 816 4.81 13.58 32.16
C THR A 816 3.90 14.75 31.84
N LEU A 817 2.69 14.45 31.38
CA LEU A 817 1.65 15.43 31.11
C LEU A 817 0.74 15.56 32.33
N ASP A 818 0.36 16.77 32.71
CA ASP A 818 -0.54 17.01 33.84
C ASP A 818 -2.00 17.10 33.34
N ALA A 819 -2.68 15.96 33.30
CA ALA A 819 -4.08 15.90 32.89
C ALA A 819 -4.93 16.67 33.92
N ARG A 820 -5.68 17.67 33.45
CA ARG A 820 -6.41 18.59 34.32
C ARG A 820 -7.66 19.15 33.64
N PRO A 821 -8.61 19.69 34.42
CA PRO A 821 -9.72 20.45 33.86
C PRO A 821 -9.24 21.62 33.01
N ALA A 822 -9.80 21.76 31.81
CA ALA A 822 -9.55 22.84 30.88
C ALA A 822 -10.79 23.07 29.99
N ALA A 823 -10.95 24.30 29.53
CA ALA A 823 -11.94 24.65 28.52
C ALA A 823 -11.55 24.04 27.17
N LEU A 824 -12.54 23.76 26.32
CA LEU A 824 -12.30 23.35 24.94
C LEU A 824 -11.60 24.47 24.17
N VAL A 825 -10.41 24.18 23.64
CA VAL A 825 -9.75 24.98 22.60
C VAL A 825 -10.51 24.75 21.30
N ASN A 826 -10.80 25.83 20.56
CA ASN A 826 -11.54 25.76 19.31
C ASN A 826 -10.90 24.71 18.38
N PRO A 827 -11.62 23.62 18.02
CA PRO A 827 -11.10 22.61 17.12
C PRO A 827 -10.95 23.13 15.68
N LEU A 828 -11.64 24.22 15.33
CA LEU A 828 -11.58 24.84 14.00
C LEU A 828 -10.37 25.76 13.85
N GLY A 829 -9.69 25.67 12.72
CA GLY A 829 -8.56 26.55 12.36
C GLY A 829 -9.02 27.83 11.66
N ASP A 830 -8.34 28.95 11.91
CA ASP A 830 -8.54 30.28 11.28
C ASP A 830 -10.01 30.66 11.02
N GLY A 831 -10.82 30.70 12.09
CA GLY A 831 -12.23 31.10 11.99
C GLY A 831 -12.46 32.61 11.89
N THR A 832 -11.42 33.43 12.08
CA THR A 832 -11.47 34.90 11.97
C THR A 832 -10.96 35.42 10.64
N PHE A 833 -10.34 34.56 9.81
CA PHE A 833 -9.89 34.88 8.45
C PHE A 833 -8.90 36.07 8.39
N ASP A 834 -8.16 36.33 9.47
CA ASP A 834 -7.25 37.48 9.61
C ASP A 834 -5.86 37.23 8.99
N ASP A 835 -5.47 35.96 8.81
CA ASP A 835 -4.14 35.57 8.33
C ASP A 835 -4.08 35.60 6.79
N ALA A 836 -3.87 36.78 6.20
CA ALA A 836 -3.99 37.03 4.75
C ALA A 836 -3.10 36.20 3.77
N GLU A 837 -2.23 35.30 4.24
CA GLU A 837 -1.48 34.34 3.41
C GLU A 837 -2.01 32.90 3.70
N ASP A 838 -2.52 32.19 2.67
CA ASP A 838 -2.93 30.77 2.71
C ASP A 838 -4.23 30.36 3.48
N ILE A 839 -5.23 31.24 3.65
CA ILE A 839 -6.51 30.92 4.35
C ILE A 839 -7.31 29.78 3.69
N PHE A 840 -7.37 29.77 2.36
CA PHE A 840 -8.13 28.77 1.62
C PHE A 840 -7.23 27.79 0.87
N THR A 841 -7.35 26.51 1.21
CA THR A 841 -6.64 25.43 0.53
C THR A 841 -7.56 24.75 -0.49
N GLY A 842 -7.16 24.80 -1.76
CA GLY A 842 -7.83 24.08 -2.85
C GLY A 842 -8.27 24.94 -4.02
N TYR A 843 -8.35 24.30 -5.20
CA TYR A 843 -8.98 24.85 -6.40
C TYR A 843 -10.51 24.65 -6.32
N ASP A 844 -11.27 25.54 -6.97
CA ASP A 844 -12.75 25.57 -7.09
C ASP A 844 -13.41 24.25 -7.58
N TRP A 845 -12.72 23.11 -7.69
CA TRP A 845 -13.27 21.84 -8.20
C TRP A 845 -12.89 20.61 -7.35
N ARG A 846 -12.15 20.78 -6.25
CA ARG A 846 -11.68 19.67 -5.40
C ARG A 846 -12.71 19.31 -4.32
N ARG A 847 -12.91 18.01 -4.08
CA ARG A 847 -13.75 17.50 -2.98
C ARG A 847 -12.92 17.35 -1.71
N PRO A 848 -13.34 17.91 -0.55
CA PRO A 848 -12.62 17.67 0.68
C PRO A 848 -12.72 16.22 1.14
N THR A 849 -11.63 15.72 1.71
CA THR A 849 -11.42 14.35 2.18
C THR A 849 -10.90 14.34 3.62
N SER A 850 -10.82 13.17 4.23
CA SER A 850 -10.14 13.00 5.53
C SER A 850 -8.66 13.43 5.51
N ALA A 851 -7.99 13.44 4.35
CA ALA A 851 -6.61 13.90 4.22
C ALA A 851 -6.45 15.43 4.14
N ASP A 852 -7.56 16.16 4.05
CA ASP A 852 -7.54 17.63 4.18
C ASP A 852 -7.51 18.08 5.65
N GLU A 853 -7.33 17.15 6.59
CA GLU A 853 -7.12 17.46 7.99
C GLU A 853 -5.99 18.48 8.19
N GLY A 854 -6.28 19.56 8.92
CA GLY A 854 -5.27 20.57 9.25
C GLY A 854 -4.82 21.48 8.10
N LEU A 855 -5.41 21.36 6.90
CA LEU A 855 -5.15 22.25 5.77
C LEU A 855 -5.98 23.55 5.81
N GLY A 856 -6.76 23.80 6.87
CA GLY A 856 -7.59 25.00 6.98
C GLY A 856 -8.93 24.89 6.22
N TRP A 857 -9.44 26.01 5.72
CA TRP A 857 -10.77 26.06 5.08
C TRP A 857 -10.70 25.72 3.59
N VAL A 858 -11.54 24.79 3.14
CA VAL A 858 -11.70 24.41 1.74
C VAL A 858 -12.87 25.20 1.13
N ASN A 859 -12.56 25.97 0.09
CA ASN A 859 -13.49 26.91 -0.52
C ASN A 859 -14.04 26.38 -1.86
N TYR A 860 -15.32 26.64 -2.12
CA TYR A 860 -15.94 26.50 -3.44
C TYR A 860 -16.80 27.73 -3.69
N GLY A 861 -16.30 28.72 -4.43
CA GLY A 861 -17.02 29.98 -4.67
C GLY A 861 -16.89 31.06 -3.58
N TRP A 862 -15.88 30.97 -2.70
CA TRP A 862 -15.62 31.93 -1.62
C TRP A 862 -14.23 32.58 -1.76
N THR A 863 -14.08 33.79 -1.23
CA THR A 863 -12.83 34.56 -1.17
C THR A 863 -12.71 35.26 0.18
N VAL A 864 -11.54 35.79 0.53
CA VAL A 864 -11.36 36.59 1.74
C VAL A 864 -11.21 38.05 1.33
N ASP A 865 -12.00 38.92 1.93
CA ASP A 865 -11.94 40.37 1.73
C ASP A 865 -11.95 41.06 3.12
N ASP A 866 -10.91 41.86 3.40
CA ASP A 866 -10.74 42.62 4.65
C ASP A 866 -10.93 41.80 5.94
N GLY A 867 -10.35 40.59 6.00
CA GLY A 867 -10.44 39.72 7.19
C GLY A 867 -11.76 38.98 7.34
N VAL A 868 -12.56 38.87 6.26
CA VAL A 868 -13.87 38.22 6.30
C VAL A 868 -14.03 37.30 5.09
N ALA A 869 -14.60 36.09 5.30
CA ALA A 869 -14.93 35.21 4.19
C ALA A 869 -16.16 35.73 3.44
N THR A 870 -16.03 36.03 2.15
CA THR A 870 -17.07 36.61 1.30
C THR A 870 -17.29 35.80 0.02
N ARG A 871 -18.47 35.89 -0.58
CA ARG A 871 -18.80 35.17 -1.83
C ARG A 871 -18.05 35.76 -3.03
N LEU A 872 -17.47 34.90 -3.88
CA LEU A 872 -16.67 35.32 -5.05
C LEU A 872 -17.47 36.25 -6.01
N PRO A 873 -16.90 37.41 -6.42
CA PRO A 873 -17.56 38.35 -7.33
C PRO A 873 -17.76 37.79 -8.75
N GLY A 874 -18.95 38.00 -9.34
CA GLY A 874 -19.26 37.67 -10.74
C GLY A 874 -19.59 36.20 -11.06
N SER A 875 -19.65 35.29 -10.06
CA SER A 875 -20.11 33.91 -10.29
C SER A 875 -21.63 33.86 -10.51
N ASN A 876 -22.04 33.12 -11.55
CA ASN A 876 -23.44 32.82 -11.89
C ASN A 876 -23.94 31.51 -11.27
N GLU A 877 -23.09 30.81 -10.52
CA GLU A 877 -23.46 29.56 -9.86
C GLU A 877 -24.33 29.86 -8.63
N ILE A 878 -25.34 29.02 -8.43
CA ILE A 878 -26.40 29.25 -7.45
C ILE A 878 -26.13 28.57 -6.10
N ASN A 879 -25.20 27.60 -6.04
CA ASN A 879 -24.92 26.81 -4.83
C ASN A 879 -23.41 26.77 -4.56
N HIS A 880 -23.00 27.18 -3.36
CA HIS A 880 -21.59 27.22 -2.94
C HIS A 880 -21.42 26.78 -1.49
N ALA A 881 -20.25 26.25 -1.15
CA ALA A 881 -19.97 25.75 0.19
C ALA A 881 -18.58 26.19 0.68
N LEU A 882 -18.50 26.47 1.98
CA LEU A 882 -17.26 26.68 2.70
C LEU A 882 -17.14 25.61 3.78
N ASN A 883 -16.04 24.85 3.77
CA ASN A 883 -15.93 23.62 4.56
C ASN A 883 -14.61 23.56 5.31
N GLN A 884 -14.58 22.89 6.46
CA GLN A 884 -13.34 22.54 7.13
C GLN A 884 -13.44 21.11 7.68
N VAL A 885 -12.36 20.34 7.48
CA VAL A 885 -12.19 18.98 8.02
C VAL A 885 -11.19 19.01 9.17
N VAL A 886 -11.62 18.56 10.34
CA VAL A 886 -10.79 18.49 11.54
C VAL A 886 -10.74 17.05 12.04
N ARG A 887 -9.55 16.49 12.21
CA ARG A 887 -9.38 15.21 12.91
C ARG A 887 -9.37 15.43 14.41
N ASP A 888 -10.53 15.31 15.04
CA ASP A 888 -10.75 15.58 16.45
C ASP A 888 -10.25 14.45 17.37
N GLN A 889 -10.35 13.18 16.94
CA GLN A 889 -10.01 11.99 17.72
C GLN A 889 -10.74 11.90 19.07
N ASN A 890 -12.03 12.22 19.05
CA ASN A 890 -12.92 12.14 20.22
C ASN A 890 -12.52 13.08 21.36
N ILE A 891 -11.97 14.26 21.06
CA ILE A 891 -11.59 15.29 22.04
C ILE A 891 -12.81 16.16 22.37
N THR A 892 -13.56 16.59 21.37
CA THR A 892 -14.76 17.41 21.51
C THR A 892 -15.95 16.52 21.91
N ARG A 893 -16.41 16.64 23.17
CA ARG A 893 -17.47 15.79 23.74
C ARG A 893 -18.62 16.57 24.36
N GLY A 894 -19.78 15.92 24.43
CA GLY A 894 -21.02 16.45 25.01
C GLY A 894 -21.54 17.67 24.26
N VAL A 895 -22.39 18.44 24.92
CA VAL A 895 -22.97 19.66 24.33
C VAL A 895 -21.92 20.77 24.25
N LYS A 896 -21.85 21.38 23.08
CA LYS A 896 -20.99 22.52 22.72
C LYS A 896 -21.81 23.53 21.92
N THR A 897 -21.24 24.70 21.70
CA THR A 897 -21.86 25.77 20.90
C THR A 897 -21.00 26.08 19.68
N LEU A 898 -21.59 26.03 18.49
CA LEU A 898 -21.04 26.63 17.28
C LEU A 898 -21.44 28.11 17.25
N SER A 899 -20.45 28.98 17.29
CA SER A 899 -20.60 30.44 17.27
C SER A 899 -19.99 31.01 15.99
N PHE A 900 -20.67 31.92 15.30
CA PHE A 900 -20.16 32.64 14.12
C PHE A 900 -20.96 33.92 13.86
N GLU A 901 -20.42 34.81 13.04
CA GLU A 901 -21.10 36.00 12.54
C GLU A 901 -21.36 35.87 11.03
N ALA A 902 -22.56 36.25 10.60
CA ALA A 902 -22.93 36.21 9.19
C ALA A 902 -23.80 37.40 8.79
N GLY A 903 -23.69 37.86 7.54
CA GLY A 903 -24.54 38.91 6.98
C GLY A 903 -24.75 38.75 5.48
N MET A 904 -25.84 39.36 4.98
CA MET A 904 -26.26 39.21 3.59
C MET A 904 -26.91 40.50 3.06
N ILE A 905 -26.62 40.86 1.80
CA ILE A 905 -27.32 41.90 1.04
C ILE A 905 -27.88 41.26 -0.22
N GLU A 906 -29.17 41.47 -0.48
CA GLU A 906 -29.88 40.93 -1.64
C GLU A 906 -30.38 42.09 -2.50
N GLN A 907 -30.09 42.08 -3.82
CA GLN A 907 -30.48 43.18 -4.71
C GLN A 907 -31.63 42.84 -5.67
N ALA A 908 -31.78 41.59 -6.13
CA ALA A 908 -32.99 41.03 -6.79
C ALA A 908 -32.81 39.56 -7.21
N GLY A 909 -33.67 38.63 -6.77
CA GLY A 909 -33.58 37.22 -7.15
C GLY A 909 -34.58 36.28 -6.46
N GLU A 910 -34.27 34.97 -6.46
CA GLU A 910 -34.81 34.01 -5.49
C GLU A 910 -34.18 34.26 -4.12
N ASP A 911 -34.91 34.02 -3.03
CA ASP A 911 -34.46 34.28 -1.66
C ASP A 911 -33.10 33.59 -1.39
N ALA A 912 -32.04 34.38 -1.26
CA ALA A 912 -30.70 33.89 -0.95
C ALA A 912 -30.66 33.34 0.50
N GLN A 913 -29.98 32.20 0.68
CA GLN A 913 -29.99 31.44 1.94
C GLN A 913 -28.58 31.07 2.40
N LEU A 914 -28.41 30.99 3.71
CA LEU A 914 -27.21 30.44 4.37
C LEU A 914 -27.65 29.36 5.36
N ARG A 915 -26.97 28.22 5.35
CA ARG A 915 -27.20 27.09 6.25
C ARG A 915 -25.87 26.59 6.80
N ALA A 916 -25.85 26.23 8.08
CA ALA A 916 -24.72 25.61 8.75
C ALA A 916 -25.06 24.14 9.05
N VAL A 917 -24.15 23.25 8.65
CA VAL A 917 -24.26 21.81 8.87
C VAL A 917 -22.97 21.31 9.51
N VAL A 918 -23.10 20.47 10.54
CA VAL A 918 -21.95 19.86 11.22
C VAL A 918 -22.14 18.35 11.25
N TYR A 919 -21.11 17.63 10.83
CA TYR A 919 -21.06 16.18 10.84
C TYR A 919 -19.98 15.69 11.81
N GLY A 920 -20.32 14.66 12.57
CA GLY A 920 -19.36 13.81 13.28
C GLY A 920 -19.10 12.58 12.44
N VAL A 921 -17.83 12.25 12.21
CA VAL A 921 -17.44 11.14 11.32
C VAL A 921 -16.48 10.22 12.06
N ASN A 922 -16.91 8.97 12.29
CA ASN A 922 -16.11 7.88 12.81
C ASN A 922 -15.73 6.94 11.68
N ALA A 923 -14.95 7.43 10.72
CA ALA A 923 -14.45 6.68 9.59
C ALA A 923 -12.96 6.98 9.39
N PRO A 924 -12.11 5.99 9.13
CA PRO A 924 -10.69 6.22 8.89
C PRO A 924 -10.42 7.02 7.61
N GLU A 925 -11.28 6.91 6.59
CA GLU A 925 -11.24 7.79 5.41
C GLU A 925 -12.65 8.15 4.94
N PHE A 926 -12.84 9.36 4.41
CA PHE A 926 -14.11 9.83 3.84
C PHE A 926 -13.90 10.93 2.78
N VAL A 927 -14.90 11.17 1.95
CA VAL A 927 -14.96 12.26 0.98
C VAL A 927 -16.29 13.00 1.07
N LEU A 928 -16.26 14.32 0.89
CA LEU A 928 -17.48 15.11 0.75
C LEU A 928 -17.99 15.09 -0.70
N PRO A 929 -19.31 14.99 -0.92
CA PRO A 929 -19.88 15.08 -2.26
C PRO A 929 -19.61 16.46 -2.91
N HIS A 930 -19.67 16.51 -4.24
CA HIS A 930 -19.55 17.75 -4.98
C HIS A 930 -20.84 18.57 -4.78
N TYR A 931 -20.73 19.85 -4.41
CA TYR A 931 -21.85 20.70 -3.96
C TYR A 931 -22.46 20.24 -2.62
N SER A 932 -23.36 21.04 -2.04
CA SER A 932 -24.12 20.79 -0.80
C SER A 932 -25.10 19.60 -0.87
N ASP A 933 -24.77 18.57 -1.67
CA ASP A 933 -25.66 17.47 -2.08
C ASP A 933 -25.71 16.30 -1.08
N GLY A 934 -25.03 16.38 0.08
CA GLY A 934 -25.13 15.33 1.10
C GLY A 934 -24.06 15.33 2.19
N PRO A 935 -24.16 14.39 3.16
CA PRO A 935 -23.17 14.21 4.22
C PRO A 935 -21.82 13.71 3.68
N PRO A 936 -20.74 13.81 4.47
CA PRO A 936 -19.51 13.05 4.24
C PRO A 936 -19.84 11.58 3.99
N VAL A 937 -19.19 10.99 2.99
CA VAL A 937 -19.35 9.59 2.65
C VAL A 937 -18.05 8.90 3.02
N PRO A 938 -18.04 7.98 4.01
CA PRO A 938 -16.90 7.13 4.28
C PRO A 938 -16.39 6.51 2.97
N ILE A 939 -15.08 6.59 2.73
CA ILE A 939 -14.47 6.00 1.54
C ILE A 939 -14.65 4.48 1.61
N PHE A 940 -15.06 3.90 0.49
CA PHE A 940 -15.72 2.60 0.47
C PHE A 940 -14.88 1.49 1.09
N GLY A 941 -15.53 0.72 1.94
CA GLY A 941 -14.92 -0.41 2.62
C GLY A 941 -14.20 -0.07 3.93
N LEU A 942 -14.54 1.07 4.55
CA LEU A 942 -14.15 1.41 5.90
C LEU A 942 -15.42 1.57 6.76
N GLU A 943 -15.40 1.10 8.03
CA GLU A 943 -16.61 1.12 8.86
C GLU A 943 -16.64 2.56 9.31
N GLY A 944 -17.75 3.22 9.00
CA GLY A 944 -17.85 4.65 9.05
C GLY A 944 -19.23 5.02 9.53
N GLU A 945 -19.32 5.55 10.73
CA GLU A 945 -20.55 6.19 11.20
C GLU A 945 -20.44 7.68 10.88
N VAL A 946 -21.43 8.21 10.16
CA VAL A 946 -21.54 9.65 9.90
C VAL A 946 -22.84 10.13 10.50
N ASP A 947 -22.70 10.93 11.55
CA ASP A 947 -23.83 11.53 12.25
C ASP A 947 -23.94 13.00 11.87
N ARG A 948 -25.13 13.41 11.44
CA ARG A 948 -25.45 14.82 11.26
C ARG A 948 -25.81 15.41 12.63
N LEU A 949 -24.85 16.11 13.23
CA LEU A 949 -24.96 16.66 14.58
C LEU A 949 -25.73 17.96 14.61
N LEU A 950 -25.59 18.77 13.56
CA LEU A 950 -26.30 20.03 13.39
C LEU A 950 -26.80 20.16 11.95
N ASP A 951 -28.03 20.63 11.83
CA ASP A 951 -28.61 21.13 10.59
C ASP A 951 -29.45 22.36 10.96
N SER A 952 -28.91 23.54 10.70
CA SER A 952 -29.56 24.78 11.14
C SER A 952 -30.84 25.10 10.39
N GLY A 953 -31.08 24.47 9.23
CA GLY A 953 -31.94 25.03 8.19
C GLY A 953 -31.45 26.41 7.75
N ASP A 954 -32.33 27.19 7.12
CA ASP A 954 -31.99 28.52 6.63
C ASP A 954 -31.84 29.53 7.79
N LEU A 955 -30.62 30.02 7.99
CA LEU A 955 -30.25 30.99 9.03
C LEU A 955 -30.49 32.43 8.59
N LEU A 956 -30.25 32.70 7.31
CA LEU A 956 -30.45 34.00 6.68
C LEU A 956 -31.47 33.83 5.55
N ASN A 957 -32.39 34.79 5.43
CA ASN A 957 -33.34 34.88 4.32
C ASN A 957 -33.44 36.35 3.88
N GLY A 958 -32.84 36.64 2.73
CA GLY A 958 -32.74 37.97 2.15
C GLY A 958 -31.80 38.93 2.90
N THR A 959 -31.92 40.23 2.62
CA THR A 959 -31.01 41.26 3.19
C THR A 959 -31.05 41.28 4.72
N THR A 960 -29.95 40.86 5.34
CA THR A 960 -29.79 40.71 6.80
C THR A 960 -28.49 41.39 7.25
N PRO A 961 -28.50 42.29 8.25
CA PRO A 961 -27.27 42.86 8.81
C PRO A 961 -26.41 41.79 9.47
N THR A 962 -25.12 42.07 9.69
CA THR A 962 -24.23 41.16 10.44
C THR A 962 -24.86 40.76 11.76
N THR A 963 -25.06 39.46 11.94
CA THR A 963 -25.76 38.86 13.07
C THR A 963 -24.90 37.73 13.63
N ALA A 964 -24.75 37.69 14.95
CA ALA A 964 -24.09 36.58 15.64
C ALA A 964 -25.08 35.42 15.83
N PHE A 965 -24.62 34.21 15.56
CA PHE A 965 -25.35 32.96 15.73
C PHE A 965 -24.66 32.10 16.77
N GLU A 966 -25.46 31.45 17.62
CA GLU A 966 -25.02 30.47 18.63
C GLU A 966 -25.92 29.24 18.52
N LEU A 967 -25.36 28.12 18.07
CA LEU A 967 -26.09 26.87 17.80
C LEU A 967 -25.55 25.75 18.68
N GLU A 968 -26.42 25.10 19.47
CA GLU A 968 -26.03 23.95 20.29
C GLU A 968 -25.81 22.70 19.43
N ILE A 969 -24.72 21.99 19.70
CA ILE A 969 -24.36 20.72 19.05
C ILE A 969 -24.03 19.71 20.15
N ASP A 970 -24.64 18.52 20.11
CA ASP A 970 -24.30 17.42 21.02
C ASP A 970 -23.34 16.45 20.33
N PHE A 971 -22.07 16.49 20.74
CA PHE A 971 -21.04 15.59 20.24
C PHE A 971 -21.03 14.22 20.95
N GLY A 972 -21.88 14.00 21.96
CA GLY A 972 -21.93 12.72 22.68
C GLY A 972 -20.58 12.35 23.29
N GLN A 973 -19.99 11.23 22.85
CA GLN A 973 -18.66 10.77 23.30
C GLN A 973 -17.50 11.31 22.44
N GLY A 974 -17.79 12.11 21.41
CA GLY A 974 -16.83 12.61 20.43
C GLY A 974 -16.80 11.78 19.14
N TYR A 975 -16.09 12.30 18.15
CA TYR A 975 -15.90 11.66 16.84
C TYR A 975 -14.44 11.71 16.40
N GLU A 976 -14.02 10.78 15.54
CA GLU A 976 -12.67 10.79 14.94
C GLU A 976 -12.45 12.06 14.12
N PHE A 977 -13.44 12.49 13.33
CA PHE A 977 -13.43 13.73 12.58
C PHE A 977 -14.68 14.58 12.82
N ILE A 978 -14.50 15.89 12.75
CA ILE A 978 -15.56 16.90 12.72
C ILE A 978 -15.48 17.59 11.36
N VAL A 979 -16.62 17.67 10.67
CA VAL A 979 -16.74 18.36 9.39
C VAL A 979 -17.76 19.48 9.53
N VAL A 980 -17.32 20.72 9.33
CA VAL A 980 -18.18 21.90 9.36
C VAL A 980 -18.40 22.39 7.94
N VAL A 981 -19.66 22.61 7.57
CA VAL A 981 -20.10 23.01 6.22
C VAL A 981 -21.01 24.22 6.35
N PHE A 982 -20.65 25.32 5.70
CA PHE A 982 -21.53 26.46 5.46
C PHE A 982 -21.99 26.43 4.01
N GLU A 983 -23.28 26.19 3.81
CA GLU A 983 -23.93 26.09 2.51
C GLU A 983 -24.61 27.42 2.18
N SER A 984 -24.39 27.94 0.98
CA SER A 984 -25.11 29.09 0.44
C SER A 984 -25.91 28.68 -0.80
N LEU A 985 -27.19 29.05 -0.81
CA LEU A 985 -28.14 28.72 -1.88
C LEU A 985 -28.73 30.00 -2.45
N HIS A 986 -28.89 30.04 -3.77
CA HIS A 986 -29.46 31.15 -4.55
C HIS A 986 -28.77 32.52 -4.36
N VAL A 987 -27.55 32.58 -3.81
CA VAL A 987 -26.77 33.82 -3.74
C VAL A 987 -26.20 34.10 -5.13
N SER A 988 -26.52 35.24 -5.76
CA SER A 988 -26.01 35.61 -7.09
C SER A 988 -25.24 36.94 -7.06
N THR A 989 -23.89 36.89 -6.95
CA THR A 989 -23.10 38.15 -6.98
C THR A 989 -23.13 38.82 -8.35
N ALA A 990 -23.44 38.08 -9.42
CA ALA A 990 -23.71 38.65 -10.74
C ALA A 990 -24.99 39.53 -10.76
N GLN A 991 -25.94 39.26 -9.86
CA GLN A 991 -27.14 40.08 -9.62
C GLN A 991 -26.95 41.13 -8.52
N GLY A 992 -25.76 41.18 -7.89
CA GLY A 992 -25.40 42.18 -6.88
C GLY A 992 -25.60 41.73 -5.43
N ASP A 993 -25.88 40.45 -5.20
CA ASP A 993 -25.98 39.90 -3.84
C ASP A 993 -24.59 39.80 -3.18
N GLN A 994 -24.56 39.90 -1.86
CA GLN A 994 -23.35 39.78 -1.05
C GLN A 994 -23.65 38.91 0.17
N LEU A 995 -22.74 38.00 0.51
CA LEU A 995 -22.79 37.14 1.70
C LEU A 995 -21.40 37.11 2.32
N TRP A 996 -21.34 37.20 3.65
CA TRP A 996 -20.10 37.12 4.40
C TRP A 996 -20.22 36.34 5.71
N LEU A 997 -19.12 35.72 6.13
CA LEU A 997 -18.94 34.90 7.32
C LEU A 997 -17.67 35.29 8.08
N ASP A 998 -17.74 35.30 9.41
CA ASP A 998 -16.62 35.64 10.29
C ASP A 998 -16.75 34.93 11.67
N ASN A 999 -15.68 34.93 12.44
CA ASN A 999 -15.61 34.51 13.85
C ASN A 999 -16.13 33.11 14.15
N ILE A 1000 -15.83 32.14 13.27
CA ILE A 1000 -16.34 30.76 13.37
C ILE A 1000 -15.57 29.96 14.44
N ARG A 1001 -16.29 29.43 15.44
CA ARG A 1001 -15.70 28.63 16.52
C ARG A 1001 -16.65 27.60 17.12
N ILE A 1002 -16.09 26.50 17.63
CA ILE A 1002 -16.79 25.55 18.50
C ILE A 1002 -16.23 25.68 19.92
N GLU A 1003 -17.10 25.95 20.89
CA GLU A 1003 -16.71 26.26 22.27
C GLU A 1003 -17.62 25.58 23.31
N ASP A 1004 -17.21 25.58 24.58
CA ASP A 1004 -18.07 25.13 25.69
C ASP A 1004 -19.34 25.97 25.79
N SER A 1005 -20.51 25.33 25.96
CA SER A 1005 -21.81 26.00 26.02
C SER A 1005 -21.82 27.15 27.03
N ALA A 1006 -22.26 28.34 26.62
CA ALA A 1006 -22.20 29.55 27.44
C ALA A 1006 -22.90 29.40 28.82
N PRO A 1007 -22.28 29.81 29.94
CA PRO A 1007 -22.97 29.87 31.23
C PRO A 1007 -23.89 31.11 31.33
N VAL A 1008 -25.04 30.94 32.01
CA VAL A 1008 -25.79 32.02 32.72
C VAL A 1008 -24.79 33.04 33.30
N PRO A 1009 -25.03 34.37 33.24
CA PRO A 1009 -24.01 35.37 33.58
C PRO A 1009 -23.31 35.01 34.89
N SER A 1010 -22.05 34.65 34.74
CA SER A 1010 -21.23 34.10 35.81
C SER A 1010 -20.90 35.20 36.81
N ALA A 1011 -20.68 34.83 38.07
CA ALA A 1011 -20.05 35.72 39.04
C ALA A 1011 -18.83 36.40 38.39
N PRO A 1012 -18.53 37.68 38.71
CA PRO A 1012 -17.38 38.34 38.13
C PRO A 1012 -16.14 37.50 38.44
N PHE A 1013 -15.40 37.05 37.45
CA PHE A 1013 -14.20 36.24 37.62
C PHE A 1013 -12.99 37.03 37.17
N ILE A 1014 -11.96 37.05 38.01
CA ILE A 1014 -10.72 37.81 37.76
C ILE A 1014 -9.91 37.04 36.73
N THR A 1015 -9.60 37.65 35.59
CA THR A 1015 -8.76 37.06 34.52
C THR A 1015 -7.29 37.28 34.75
N SER A 1016 -6.89 38.33 35.48
CA SER A 1016 -5.50 38.51 35.89
C SER A 1016 -5.07 37.34 36.80
N ARG A 1017 -4.21 36.47 36.27
CA ARG A 1017 -3.64 35.32 36.99
C ARG A 1017 -2.22 35.55 37.48
N GLU A 1018 -1.48 36.43 36.82
CA GLU A 1018 -0.12 36.82 37.18
C GLU A 1018 0.07 38.32 36.89
N LEU A 1019 1.01 38.97 37.58
CA LEU A 1019 1.45 40.34 37.24
C LEU A 1019 2.89 40.29 36.72
N PRO A 1020 3.29 41.24 35.85
CA PRO A 1020 4.69 41.38 35.46
C PRO A 1020 5.56 41.57 36.70
N ALA A 1021 6.83 41.17 36.59
CA ALA A 1021 7.80 41.55 37.61
C ALA A 1021 7.89 43.09 37.67
N ILE A 1022 8.13 43.62 38.87
CA ILE A 1022 8.23 45.07 39.09
C ILE A 1022 9.62 45.38 39.63
N ALA A 1023 10.30 46.32 39.00
CA ALA A 1023 11.56 46.87 39.52
C ALA A 1023 11.28 47.70 40.79
N MET A 1024 11.94 47.35 41.90
CA MET A 1024 11.83 48.09 43.16
C MET A 1024 12.15 49.57 42.95
N GLY A 1025 11.35 50.47 43.55
CA GLY A 1025 11.51 51.92 43.40
C GLY A 1025 10.89 52.52 42.12
N THR A 1026 10.28 51.72 41.24
CA THR A 1026 9.59 52.21 40.04
C THR A 1026 8.10 52.44 40.33
N PRO A 1027 7.52 53.60 39.95
CA PRO A 1027 6.08 53.79 40.03
C PRO A 1027 5.36 52.88 39.02
N ILE A 1028 4.30 52.21 39.49
CA ILE A 1028 3.46 51.32 38.68
C ILE A 1028 2.01 51.79 38.65
N ASP A 1029 1.32 51.38 37.59
CA ASP A 1029 -0.10 51.61 37.37
C ASP A 1029 -0.65 50.48 36.49
N ILE A 1030 -1.04 49.37 37.14
CA ILE A 1030 -1.45 48.14 36.47
C ILE A 1030 -2.94 47.92 36.67
N GLN A 1031 -3.71 47.82 35.59
CA GLN A 1031 -5.14 47.49 35.64
C GLN A 1031 -5.31 45.98 35.79
N LEU A 1032 -6.04 45.54 36.83
CA LEU A 1032 -6.54 44.18 36.92
C LEU A 1032 -7.81 44.04 36.09
N GLU A 1033 -7.98 42.87 35.49
CA GLU A 1033 -9.11 42.55 34.63
C GLU A 1033 -9.98 41.46 35.25
N ALA A 1034 -11.28 41.59 35.03
CA ALA A 1034 -12.28 40.60 35.37
C ALA A 1034 -13.32 40.53 34.24
N HIS A 1035 -13.92 39.37 34.05
CA HIS A 1035 -15.04 39.16 33.12
C HIS A 1035 -16.25 38.63 33.90
N GLY A 1036 -17.42 38.57 33.25
CA GLY A 1036 -18.67 38.24 33.94
C GLY A 1036 -19.13 39.33 34.93
N GLY A 1037 -20.10 38.98 35.76
CA GLY A 1037 -20.77 39.87 36.71
C GLY A 1037 -21.74 40.86 36.07
N ASN A 1038 -22.62 41.43 36.89
CA ASN A 1038 -23.64 42.40 36.46
C ASN A 1038 -23.35 43.80 37.05
N GLY A 1039 -23.34 44.83 36.21
CA GLY A 1039 -23.12 46.22 36.63
C GLY A 1039 -21.66 46.57 36.94
N ASP A 1040 -21.46 47.59 37.78
CA ASP A 1040 -20.12 48.11 38.10
C ASP A 1040 -19.35 47.12 39.00
N ARG A 1041 -18.03 47.03 38.80
CA ARG A 1041 -17.15 46.12 39.54
C ARG A 1041 -16.36 46.89 40.60
N VAL A 1042 -16.45 46.46 41.85
CA VAL A 1042 -15.71 47.04 42.97
C VAL A 1042 -14.61 46.07 43.43
N TRP A 1043 -13.37 46.55 43.42
CA TRP A 1043 -12.18 45.79 43.77
C TRP A 1043 -11.70 46.07 45.19
N ALA A 1044 -11.13 45.06 45.85
CA ALA A 1044 -10.49 45.20 47.15
C ALA A 1044 -9.43 44.10 47.37
N ALA A 1045 -8.31 44.44 48.00
CA ALA A 1045 -7.33 43.45 48.46
C ALA A 1045 -7.80 42.78 49.77
N ALA A 1046 -7.70 41.45 49.87
CA ALA A 1046 -8.26 40.69 50.99
C ALA A 1046 -7.51 40.86 52.33
N THR A 1047 -6.29 41.41 52.32
CA THR A 1047 -5.43 41.59 53.50
C THR A 1047 -4.33 42.63 53.20
N ASN A 1048 -3.78 43.31 54.21
CA ASN A 1048 -2.64 44.25 54.11
C ASN A 1048 -1.30 43.55 53.79
N LEU A 1049 -1.25 42.69 52.78
CA LEU A 1049 -0.06 41.92 52.36
C LEU A 1049 0.55 42.44 51.06
N LEU A 1050 0.10 43.58 50.55
CA LEU A 1050 0.81 44.27 49.47
C LEU A 1050 2.17 44.77 50.00
N PRO A 1051 3.23 44.75 49.17
CA PRO A 1051 4.50 45.38 49.49
C PRO A 1051 4.30 46.83 49.94
N GLU A 1052 5.15 47.30 50.85
CA GLU A 1052 5.11 48.70 51.26
C GLU A 1052 5.21 49.62 50.03
N GLY A 1053 4.30 50.59 49.95
CA GLY A 1053 4.21 51.55 48.85
C GLY A 1053 3.28 51.17 47.69
N LEU A 1054 2.66 49.98 47.68
CA LEU A 1054 1.63 49.60 46.71
C LEU A 1054 0.20 49.60 47.30
N THR A 1055 -0.77 50.03 46.49
CA THR A 1055 -2.21 50.05 46.83
C THR A 1055 -3.07 49.59 45.66
N LEU A 1056 -4.09 48.76 45.94
CA LEU A 1056 -5.13 48.40 44.97
C LEU A 1056 -6.32 49.36 45.14
N THR A 1057 -6.68 50.07 44.08
CA THR A 1057 -7.82 50.99 44.04
C THR A 1057 -9.14 50.24 43.79
N SER A 1058 -10.27 50.89 44.07
CA SER A 1058 -11.61 50.27 43.96
C SER A 1058 -12.06 49.97 42.52
N ASP A 1059 -11.42 50.58 41.52
CA ASP A 1059 -11.58 50.30 40.09
C ASP A 1059 -10.61 49.21 39.57
N GLY A 1060 -9.83 48.58 40.46
CA GLY A 1060 -8.98 47.45 40.11
C GLY A 1060 -7.57 47.81 39.66
N ARG A 1061 -7.09 49.04 39.90
CA ARG A 1061 -5.70 49.43 39.56
C ARG A 1061 -4.76 49.20 40.73
N LEU A 1062 -3.71 48.40 40.51
CA LEU A 1062 -2.58 48.30 41.41
C LEU A 1062 -1.62 49.47 41.11
N THR A 1063 -1.50 50.40 42.03
CA THR A 1063 -0.74 51.64 41.86
C THR A 1063 0.21 51.89 43.03
N GLY A 1064 1.28 52.64 42.79
CA GLY A 1064 2.24 53.07 43.80
C GLY A 1064 3.68 52.73 43.45
N THR A 1065 4.58 52.76 44.44
CA THR A 1065 6.00 52.47 44.26
C THR A 1065 6.44 51.48 45.32
N ALA A 1066 6.75 50.24 44.93
CA ALA A 1066 7.19 49.21 45.86
C ALA A 1066 8.56 49.55 46.45
N THR A 1067 8.69 49.52 47.78
CA THR A 1067 9.94 49.81 48.50
C THR A 1067 10.62 48.56 49.08
N GLU A 1068 10.06 47.38 48.85
CA GLU A 1068 10.56 46.10 49.37
C GLU A 1068 10.63 45.05 48.25
N ALA A 1069 11.81 44.46 48.06
CA ALA A 1069 12.02 43.36 47.11
C ALA A 1069 11.59 42.02 47.70
N GLY A 1070 11.08 41.11 46.85
CA GLY A 1070 10.61 39.80 47.29
C GLY A 1070 9.54 39.21 46.36
N SER A 1071 9.09 38.00 46.70
CA SER A 1071 7.91 37.39 46.08
C SER A 1071 6.69 37.71 46.92
N PHE A 1072 5.65 38.23 46.28
CA PHE A 1072 4.41 38.65 46.94
C PHE A 1072 3.21 38.00 46.25
N THR A 1073 2.10 37.95 46.97
CA THR A 1073 0.83 37.44 46.45
C THR A 1073 -0.25 38.46 46.72
N LEU A 1074 -0.81 39.04 45.66
CA LEU A 1074 -1.98 39.90 45.76
C LEU A 1074 -3.23 39.02 45.87
N TYR A 1075 -3.93 39.13 46.99
CA TYR A 1075 -5.25 38.53 47.18
C TYR A 1075 -6.31 39.50 46.66
N ALA A 1076 -6.58 39.51 45.36
CA ALA A 1076 -7.54 40.41 44.74
C ALA A 1076 -8.96 39.86 44.90
N ASN A 1077 -9.89 40.70 45.34
CA ASN A 1077 -11.33 40.43 45.30
C ASN A 1077 -12.01 41.40 44.36
N VAL A 1078 -12.95 40.90 43.57
CA VAL A 1078 -13.86 41.71 42.77
C VAL A 1078 -15.29 41.36 43.18
N ARG A 1079 -16.15 42.36 43.25
CA ARG A 1079 -17.57 42.20 43.55
C ARG A 1079 -18.41 43.04 42.58
N ASP A 1080 -19.55 42.49 42.17
CA ASP A 1080 -20.53 43.18 41.32
C ASP A 1080 -21.71 43.79 42.12
N ASP A 1081 -22.65 44.43 41.41
CA ASP A 1081 -23.81 45.10 42.01
C ASP A 1081 -24.78 44.11 42.69
N ASP A 1082 -24.88 42.89 42.16
CA ASP A 1082 -25.66 41.78 42.71
C ASP A 1082 -24.98 41.09 43.91
N ARG A 1083 -23.82 41.61 44.33
CA ARG A 1083 -23.02 41.17 45.48
C ARG A 1083 -22.38 39.79 45.30
N GLN A 1084 -22.28 39.30 44.08
CA GLN A 1084 -21.45 38.16 43.77
C GLN A 1084 -19.99 38.58 43.81
N PHE A 1085 -19.10 37.71 44.29
CA PHE A 1085 -17.69 38.02 44.43
C PHE A 1085 -16.80 36.87 43.96
N SER A 1086 -15.64 37.21 43.42
CA SER A 1086 -14.54 36.28 43.15
C SER A 1086 -13.30 36.76 43.87
N SER A 1087 -12.49 35.80 44.30
CA SER A 1087 -11.19 36.02 44.92
C SER A 1087 -10.13 35.22 44.16
N VAL A 1088 -9.01 35.84 43.82
CA VAL A 1088 -7.85 35.16 43.24
C VAL A 1088 -6.56 35.55 43.98
N GLN A 1089 -5.61 34.63 44.02
CA GLN A 1089 -4.23 34.89 44.41
C GLN A 1089 -3.42 35.16 43.15
N ILE A 1090 -2.84 36.36 43.04
CA ILE A 1090 -2.02 36.76 41.91
C ILE A 1090 -0.57 36.86 42.41
N PRO A 1091 0.30 35.89 42.10
CA PRO A 1091 1.71 35.97 42.43
C PRO A 1091 2.39 37.05 41.60
N PHE A 1092 3.35 37.75 42.20
CA PHE A 1092 4.22 38.69 41.50
C PHE A 1092 5.54 38.88 42.25
N ARG A 1093 6.54 39.43 41.57
CA ARG A 1093 7.88 39.66 42.14
C ARG A 1093 8.24 41.13 42.09
N ILE A 1094 8.77 41.64 43.21
CA ILE A 1094 9.51 42.90 43.24
C ILE A 1094 11.00 42.54 43.19
N ILE A 1095 11.71 43.01 42.17
CA ILE A 1095 13.13 42.71 41.95
C ILE A 1095 13.96 43.94 42.35
N GLU A 1096 14.91 43.74 43.26
CA GLU A 1096 15.85 44.78 43.66
C GLU A 1096 16.79 45.12 42.48
N PRO A 1097 17.00 46.40 42.15
CA PRO A 1097 18.00 46.79 41.17
C PRO A 1097 19.41 46.39 41.65
N PRO A 1098 20.33 46.09 40.72
CA PRO A 1098 21.70 45.75 41.07
C PRO A 1098 22.38 46.84 41.91
N VAL A 1099 23.15 46.44 42.94
CA VAL A 1099 23.79 47.36 43.88
C VAL A 1099 24.73 48.34 43.14
N GLY A 1100 24.55 49.65 43.38
CA GLY A 1100 25.36 50.70 42.76
C GLY A 1100 24.83 51.24 41.43
N SER A 1101 23.56 51.03 41.11
CA SER A 1101 22.95 51.53 39.88
C SER A 1101 22.52 53.01 39.93
N GLU A 1102 22.96 53.83 38.97
CA GLU A 1102 22.44 55.19 38.71
C GLU A 1102 21.60 55.22 37.42
N ALA A 1103 20.78 56.25 37.21
CA ALA A 1103 19.85 56.30 36.06
C ALA A 1103 20.56 56.59 34.72
N GLY A 1104 20.29 55.77 33.70
CA GLY A 1104 20.90 55.84 32.35
C GLY A 1104 22.05 54.83 32.18
N LEU A 1105 22.53 54.60 30.95
CA LEU A 1105 23.69 53.75 30.68
C LEU A 1105 24.99 54.55 30.83
N ALA A 1106 26.05 53.92 31.32
CA ALA A 1106 27.39 54.49 31.22
C ALA A 1106 27.86 54.38 29.78
N TYR A 1107 28.51 55.42 29.28
CA TYR A 1107 29.14 55.40 27.97
C TYR A 1107 30.60 55.87 28.03
N GLU A 1108 31.42 55.29 27.18
CA GLU A 1108 32.85 55.58 27.03
C GLU A 1108 33.14 55.77 25.54
N VAL A 1109 33.65 56.94 25.16
CA VAL A 1109 34.04 57.27 23.78
C VAL A 1109 35.53 57.11 23.64
N TYR A 1110 35.96 56.32 22.65
CA TYR A 1110 37.36 56.04 22.35
C TYR A 1110 37.77 56.63 21.01
N VAL A 1111 39.03 57.05 20.93
CA VAL A 1111 39.71 57.53 19.71
C VAL A 1111 41.01 56.77 19.51
N ASN A 1112 41.62 56.93 18.33
CA ASN A 1112 42.84 56.22 17.93
C ASN A 1112 42.69 54.69 17.99
N HIS A 1113 41.47 54.20 17.71
CA HIS A 1113 41.21 52.77 17.62
C HIS A 1113 41.84 52.22 16.33
N THR A 1114 42.85 51.34 16.47
CA THR A 1114 43.67 50.85 15.34
C THR A 1114 43.32 49.43 14.87
N GLN A 1115 42.30 48.79 15.47
CA GLN A 1115 41.82 47.49 15.05
C GLN A 1115 40.60 47.64 14.11
N HIS A 1116 40.44 46.69 13.19
CA HIS A 1116 39.31 46.66 12.25
C HIS A 1116 38.10 45.89 12.84
N THR A 1117 37.96 45.89 14.17
CA THR A 1117 36.98 45.10 14.94
C THR A 1117 36.70 45.79 16.27
N VAL A 1118 35.58 45.53 16.94
CA VAL A 1118 35.34 46.04 18.30
C VAL A 1118 36.33 45.49 19.35
N GLN A 1119 37.08 44.43 19.05
CA GLN A 1119 38.12 43.93 19.94
C GLN A 1119 39.22 44.98 20.17
N GLY A 1120 39.64 45.13 21.43
CA GLY A 1120 40.63 46.15 21.83
C GLY A 1120 40.08 47.58 21.86
N LEU A 1121 38.77 47.81 21.68
CA LEU A 1121 38.18 49.14 21.79
C LEU A 1121 38.45 49.79 23.16
N THR A 1122 38.26 49.04 24.25
CA THR A 1122 38.52 49.52 25.62
C THR A 1122 39.99 49.72 25.96
N GLU A 1123 40.91 49.26 25.10
CA GLU A 1123 42.35 49.50 25.21
C GLU A 1123 42.81 50.75 24.45
N SER A 1124 41.89 51.36 23.68
CA SER A 1124 42.14 52.57 22.90
C SER A 1124 42.09 53.82 23.78
N GLU A 1125 42.42 55.00 23.22
CA GLU A 1125 42.46 56.24 24.00
C GLU A 1125 41.04 56.69 24.37
N LEU A 1126 40.71 56.64 25.66
CA LEU A 1126 39.45 57.17 26.19
C LEU A 1126 39.42 58.70 26.04
N LEU A 1127 38.49 59.20 25.23
CA LEU A 1127 38.29 60.62 24.99
C LEU A 1127 37.37 61.26 26.03
N LEU A 1128 36.22 60.64 26.29
CA LEU A 1128 35.25 61.09 27.27
C LEU A 1128 34.35 59.95 27.74
N SER A 1129 33.78 60.09 28.93
CA SER A 1129 32.77 59.17 29.47
C SER A 1129 31.69 59.94 30.21
N GLY A 1130 30.55 59.30 30.41
CA GLY A 1130 29.41 59.87 31.11
C GLY A 1130 28.22 58.91 31.17
N THR A 1131 27.04 59.45 31.43
CA THR A 1131 25.78 58.69 31.42
C THR A 1131 24.85 59.19 30.32
N THR A 1132 24.16 58.28 29.63
CA THR A 1132 23.24 58.59 28.53
C THR A 1132 21.98 57.74 28.61
N THR A 1133 20.87 58.21 28.04
CA THR A 1133 19.66 57.41 27.82
C THR A 1133 19.51 56.99 26.36
N GLU A 1134 20.46 57.35 25.49
CA GLU A 1134 20.39 57.11 24.05
C GLU A 1134 21.63 56.34 23.56
N LEU A 1135 21.37 55.35 22.69
CA LEU A 1135 22.38 54.60 21.93
C LEU A 1135 22.59 55.32 20.59
N SER A 1136 23.46 56.33 20.58
CA SER A 1136 23.62 57.21 19.42
C SER A 1136 25.08 57.56 19.15
N THR A 1137 25.46 57.59 17.87
CA THR A 1137 26.76 58.12 17.41
C THR A 1137 26.90 59.62 17.67
N GLY A 1138 25.81 60.33 18.04
CA GLY A 1138 25.86 61.74 18.45
C GLY A 1138 26.69 62.01 19.71
N LEU A 1139 27.16 60.99 20.41
CA LEU A 1139 28.09 61.12 21.55
C LEU A 1139 29.53 61.45 21.11
N PHE A 1140 29.88 61.32 19.82
CA PHE A 1140 31.15 61.81 19.30
C PHE A 1140 31.18 63.35 19.27
N PRO A 1141 32.23 64.01 19.81
CA PRO A 1141 32.36 65.45 19.70
C PRO A 1141 32.47 65.93 18.24
N PRO A 1142 32.03 67.16 17.92
CA PRO A 1142 32.15 67.69 16.57
C PRO A 1142 33.60 67.64 16.04
N GLY A 1143 33.79 66.96 14.91
CA GLY A 1143 35.11 66.79 14.27
C GLY A 1143 35.86 65.50 14.62
N VAL A 1144 35.27 64.63 15.45
CA VAL A 1144 35.80 63.29 15.80
C VAL A 1144 35.18 62.24 14.87
N ALA A 1145 35.95 61.73 13.92
CA ALA A 1145 35.51 60.70 12.98
C ALA A 1145 36.65 59.82 12.46
N GLY A 1146 36.34 58.56 12.14
CA GLY A 1146 37.31 57.54 11.72
C GLY A 1146 38.28 57.12 12.83
N GLN A 1147 38.44 55.81 13.03
CA GLN A 1147 39.22 55.22 14.13
C GLN A 1147 38.69 55.60 15.51
N VAL A 1148 37.37 55.58 15.66
CA VAL A 1148 36.63 55.96 16.87
C VAL A 1148 35.69 54.85 17.29
N GLY A 1149 35.23 54.84 18.54
CA GLY A 1149 34.19 53.92 18.98
C GLY A 1149 33.55 54.32 20.29
N ILE A 1150 32.43 53.66 20.61
CA ILE A 1150 31.67 53.89 21.83
C ILE A 1150 31.37 52.55 22.47
N ARG A 1151 31.54 52.49 23.79
CA ARG A 1151 31.03 51.41 24.63
C ARG A 1151 29.89 51.95 25.47
N TRP A 1152 28.74 51.29 25.40
CA TRP A 1152 27.66 51.46 26.37
C TRP A 1152 27.62 50.26 27.29
N HIS A 1153 27.48 50.49 28.59
CA HIS A 1153 27.34 49.41 29.57
C HIS A 1153 26.44 49.81 30.74
N GLY A 1154 25.73 48.81 31.28
CA GLY A 1154 24.75 49.01 32.34
C GLY A 1154 23.84 47.80 32.49
N TYR A 1155 22.56 48.03 32.78
CA TYR A 1155 21.55 46.98 32.90
C TYR A 1155 20.33 47.23 32.02
N LEU A 1156 19.86 46.15 31.39
CA LEU A 1156 18.58 46.05 30.69
C LEU A 1156 17.55 45.44 31.63
N TRP A 1157 16.41 46.10 31.78
CA TRP A 1157 15.24 45.56 32.47
C TRP A 1157 14.32 44.84 31.48
N ILE A 1158 14.00 43.58 31.79
CA ILE A 1158 12.99 42.76 31.10
C ILE A 1158 11.78 42.64 32.03
N ASP A 1159 10.61 43.07 31.57
CA ASP A 1159 9.35 43.00 32.32
C ASP A 1159 8.52 41.75 31.99
N THR A 1160 8.69 41.20 30.80
CA THR A 1160 7.92 40.07 30.27
C THR A 1160 8.86 38.94 29.87
N PRO A 1161 8.74 37.72 30.43
CA PRO A 1161 9.60 36.61 30.02
C PRO A 1161 9.27 36.16 28.57
N GLY A 1162 10.29 35.74 27.83
CA GLY A 1162 10.10 35.12 26.51
C GLY A 1162 11.25 35.40 25.52
N LEU A 1163 11.01 35.08 24.25
CA LEU A 1163 12.01 35.25 23.19
C LEU A 1163 12.10 36.72 22.77
N TYR A 1164 13.29 37.30 22.91
CA TYR A 1164 13.60 38.64 22.46
C TYR A 1164 14.50 38.59 21.22
N ALA A 1165 14.20 39.39 20.20
CA ALA A 1165 15.11 39.64 19.09
C ALA A 1165 15.73 41.03 19.23
N PHE A 1166 17.05 41.10 19.10
CA PHE A 1166 17.81 42.34 19.07
C PHE A 1166 18.40 42.54 17.68
N THR A 1167 18.27 43.74 17.13
CA THR A 1167 18.77 44.08 15.81
C THR A 1167 19.74 45.25 15.90
N SER A 1168 20.93 45.13 15.32
CA SER A 1168 21.91 46.21 15.18
C SER A 1168 22.13 46.54 13.70
N THR A 1169 22.01 47.81 13.35
CA THR A 1169 22.38 48.38 12.04
C THR A 1169 23.57 49.31 12.23
N SER A 1170 24.75 48.96 11.70
CA SER A 1170 25.98 49.75 11.84
C SER A 1170 26.76 49.90 10.53
N ASP A 1171 27.42 51.05 10.29
CA ASP A 1171 28.27 51.27 9.09
C ASP A 1171 29.51 50.38 9.15
N ASP A 1172 30.27 50.42 10.24
CA ASP A 1172 31.30 49.42 10.57
C ASP A 1172 30.80 48.49 11.71
N GLY A 1173 31.67 48.03 12.61
CA GLY A 1173 31.36 46.92 13.50
C GLY A 1173 30.60 47.31 14.77
N SER A 1174 29.69 46.43 15.19
CA SER A 1174 29.05 46.45 16.50
C SER A 1174 28.84 45.06 17.10
N GLN A 1175 28.88 44.96 18.43
CA GLN A 1175 28.55 43.74 19.17
C GLN A 1175 27.66 44.05 20.37
N LEU A 1176 26.60 43.27 20.55
CA LEU A 1176 25.67 43.38 21.68
C LEU A 1176 25.71 42.12 22.55
N ARG A 1177 25.96 42.31 23.84
CA ARG A 1177 25.88 41.28 24.87
C ARG A 1177 24.76 41.56 25.86
N ILE A 1178 24.02 40.49 26.20
CA ILE A 1178 23.01 40.47 27.26
C ILE A 1178 23.37 39.35 28.23
N GLY A 1179 23.66 39.69 29.48
CA GLY A 1179 24.34 38.80 30.41
C GLY A 1179 25.73 38.40 29.88
N ASP A 1180 26.04 37.11 29.93
CA ASP A 1180 27.31 36.57 29.39
C ASP A 1180 27.24 36.24 27.88
N ASN A 1181 26.06 36.33 27.27
CA ASN A 1181 25.81 35.88 25.90
C ASN A 1181 26.03 37.00 24.86
N LEU A 1182 26.76 36.70 23.79
CA LEU A 1182 26.84 37.55 22.60
C LEU A 1182 25.58 37.29 21.76
N VAL A 1183 24.70 38.29 21.69
CA VAL A 1183 23.38 38.16 21.04
C VAL A 1183 23.43 38.67 19.60
N VAL A 1184 24.11 39.79 19.36
CA VAL A 1184 24.30 40.32 18.01
C VAL A 1184 25.79 40.47 17.73
N ASP A 1185 26.27 39.81 16.69
CA ASP A 1185 27.63 39.96 16.17
C ASP A 1185 27.56 40.59 14.77
N ASN A 1186 27.75 41.92 14.72
CA ASN A 1186 27.86 42.68 13.50
C ASN A 1186 29.25 43.32 13.41
N ASP A 1187 30.29 42.59 13.80
CA ASP A 1187 31.66 43.10 13.86
C ASP A 1187 32.37 43.12 12.49
N GLY A 1188 33.45 43.89 12.39
CA GLY A 1188 34.28 44.06 11.20
C GLY A 1188 34.07 45.39 10.46
N VAL A 1189 34.98 45.71 9.53
CA VAL A 1189 34.87 46.88 8.64
C VAL A 1189 33.93 46.55 7.48
N HIS A 1190 32.84 47.29 7.35
CA HIS A 1190 31.85 47.12 6.29
C HIS A 1190 31.14 48.46 5.98
N GLY A 1191 30.09 48.44 5.16
CA GLY A 1191 29.14 49.56 5.08
C GLY A 1191 27.88 49.20 5.86
N VAL A 1192 26.91 50.13 5.95
CA VAL A 1192 25.66 49.95 6.72
C VAL A 1192 25.05 48.56 6.53
N LYS A 1193 25.13 47.74 7.57
CA LYS A 1193 24.64 46.36 7.61
C LYS A 1193 23.78 46.15 8.85
N THR A 1194 22.69 45.40 8.67
CA THR A 1194 21.76 45.02 9.73
C THR A 1194 21.94 43.55 10.09
N VAL A 1195 22.07 43.23 11.38
CA VAL A 1195 22.10 41.86 11.92
C VAL A 1195 21.12 41.75 13.07
N THR A 1196 20.39 40.63 13.12
CA THR A 1196 19.46 40.28 14.19
C THR A 1196 19.93 39.01 14.89
N GLY A 1197 19.81 38.97 16.20
CA GLY A 1197 19.98 37.76 17.00
C GLY A 1197 18.93 37.65 18.09
N THR A 1198 18.67 36.43 18.55
CA THR A 1198 17.59 36.15 19.51
C THR A 1198 18.12 35.56 20.81
N ILE A 1199 17.43 35.82 21.92
CA ILE A 1199 17.72 35.27 23.24
C ILE A 1199 16.44 35.14 24.05
N ASN A 1200 16.26 34.02 24.75
CA ASN A 1200 15.16 33.83 25.69
C ASN A 1200 15.54 34.44 27.04
N LEU A 1201 14.74 35.35 27.58
CA LEU A 1201 15.02 36.07 28.83
C LEU A 1201 13.84 35.93 29.80
N ASP A 1202 14.13 35.67 31.08
CA ASP A 1202 13.17 35.83 32.17
C ASP A 1202 13.00 37.32 32.54
N ALA A 1203 11.94 37.68 33.27
CA ALA A 1203 11.82 39.03 33.81
C ALA A 1203 12.90 39.34 34.87
N GLY A 1204 13.64 40.44 34.70
CA GLY A 1204 14.77 40.78 35.56
C GLY A 1204 15.74 41.81 34.98
N PHE A 1205 16.81 42.09 35.74
CA PHE A 1205 17.92 42.94 35.30
C PHE A 1205 19.05 42.10 34.69
N TYR A 1206 19.43 42.40 33.46
CA TYR A 1206 20.54 41.75 32.77
C TYR A 1206 21.66 42.74 32.51
N PRO A 1207 22.93 42.37 32.76
CA PRO A 1207 24.07 43.14 32.24
C PRO A 1207 23.90 43.40 30.75
N PHE A 1208 24.04 44.65 30.35
CA PHE A 1208 23.92 45.11 28.98
C PHE A 1208 25.27 45.71 28.57
N GLU A 1209 25.82 45.26 27.45
CA GLU A 1209 27.00 45.87 26.84
C GLU A 1209 26.85 45.96 25.33
N LEU A 1210 27.03 47.16 24.78
CA LEU A 1210 27.08 47.40 23.35
C LEU A 1210 28.41 48.06 23.00
N LEU A 1211 29.15 47.43 22.10
CA LEU A 1211 30.37 47.98 21.50
C LEU A 1211 30.06 48.43 20.07
N TYR A 1212 30.56 49.59 19.68
CA TYR A 1212 30.49 50.11 18.31
C TYR A 1212 31.83 50.77 17.96
N PHE A 1213 32.31 50.57 16.74
CA PHE A 1213 33.42 51.35 16.20
C PHE A 1213 33.16 51.81 14.76
N ASP A 1214 33.85 52.87 14.35
CA ASP A 1214 33.88 53.43 13.00
C ASP A 1214 35.34 53.61 12.58
N TRP A 1215 35.75 52.90 11.52
CA TRP A 1215 37.09 52.97 10.94
C TRP A 1215 37.23 54.16 9.99
N GLY A 1216 36.15 54.53 9.30
CA GLY A 1216 36.06 55.75 8.50
C GLY A 1216 35.00 55.65 7.40
N GLY A 1217 34.11 56.62 7.34
CA GLY A 1217 32.95 56.57 6.44
C GLY A 1217 31.78 57.34 7.02
N GLY A 1218 30.58 56.77 6.93
CA GLY A 1218 29.39 57.26 7.63
C GLY A 1218 29.37 56.77 9.09
N GLN A 1219 28.84 57.58 10.00
CA GLN A 1219 28.73 57.20 11.42
C GLN A 1219 27.29 56.83 11.76
N GLN A 1220 26.90 55.60 11.44
CA GLN A 1220 25.54 55.12 11.66
C GLN A 1220 25.51 53.96 12.67
N LEU A 1221 24.65 54.10 13.68
CA LEU A 1221 24.25 53.03 14.58
C LEU A 1221 22.75 53.17 14.85
N HIS A 1222 22.01 52.09 14.67
CA HIS A 1222 20.63 51.97 15.10
C HIS A 1222 20.41 50.59 15.71
N VAL A 1223 19.91 50.55 16.94
CA VAL A 1223 19.67 49.30 17.66
C VAL A 1223 18.22 49.22 18.12
N THR A 1224 17.57 48.10 17.83
CA THR A 1224 16.16 47.86 18.17
C THR A 1224 16.01 46.52 18.89
N MET A 1225 14.88 46.38 19.59
CA MET A 1225 14.47 45.17 20.28
C MET A 1225 13.00 44.88 19.93
N SER A 1226 12.67 43.61 19.72
CA SER A 1226 11.30 43.11 19.73
C SER A 1226 11.17 42.03 20.81
N GLY A 1227 10.14 42.16 21.65
CA GLY A 1227 9.80 41.16 22.66
C GLY A 1227 8.69 40.22 22.20
N PRO A 1228 8.19 39.35 23.10
CA PRO A 1228 7.02 38.51 22.86
C PRO A 1228 5.83 39.37 22.41
N GLY A 1229 5.34 39.18 21.18
CA GLY A 1229 4.32 40.03 20.55
C GLY A 1229 4.80 40.85 19.34
N GLY A 1230 6.08 40.77 18.95
CA GLY A 1230 6.55 41.13 17.61
C GLY A 1230 6.71 42.62 17.30
N VAL A 1231 6.37 43.54 18.21
CA VAL A 1231 6.55 44.99 17.99
C VAL A 1231 8.03 45.35 18.09
N GLN A 1232 8.65 45.67 16.96
CA GLN A 1232 10.02 46.16 16.90
C GLN A 1232 10.07 47.66 17.27
N GLY A 1233 10.92 48.01 18.24
CA GLY A 1233 11.11 49.39 18.67
C GLY A 1233 12.51 49.67 19.22
N ALA A 1234 12.77 50.91 19.62
CA ALA A 1234 13.99 51.25 20.37
C ALA A 1234 14.06 50.43 21.66
N ILE A 1235 15.27 50.09 22.13
CA ILE A 1235 15.43 49.29 23.36
C ILE A 1235 14.88 50.05 24.57
N ALA A 1236 13.65 49.71 24.98
CA ALA A 1236 13.05 50.15 26.22
C ALA A 1236 13.67 49.37 27.39
N GLY A 1237 13.92 50.01 28.54
CA GLY A 1237 14.43 49.33 29.74
C GLY A 1237 15.92 49.53 30.05
N LEU A 1238 16.64 50.33 29.26
CA LEU A 1238 18.01 50.79 29.55
C LEU A 1238 18.00 51.84 30.67
N ARG A 1239 17.81 51.39 31.90
CA ARG A 1239 17.48 52.26 33.04
C ARG A 1239 18.65 52.54 33.96
N MET A 1240 19.74 51.76 33.88
CA MET A 1240 20.76 51.76 34.94
C MET A 1240 22.20 51.59 34.42
N SER A 1241 23.15 52.30 35.04
CA SER A 1241 24.60 52.17 34.81
C SER A 1241 25.28 51.57 36.04
N HIS A 1242 26.39 50.86 35.86
CA HIS A 1242 27.29 50.55 36.98
C HIS A 1242 28.03 51.83 37.42
N THR A 1243 28.21 52.05 38.72
CA THR A 1243 29.24 52.97 39.26
C THR A 1243 30.63 52.37 39.25
#